data_AF-A0A958B8C9-F1
#
_entry.id   AF-A0A958B8C9-F1
#
_cell.length_a   1.000
_cell.length_b   1.000
_cell.length_c   1.000
_cell.angle_alpha   90.00
_cell.angle_beta   90.00
_cell.angle_gamma   90.00
#
_symmetry.space_group_name_H-M   'P 1'
#
loop_
_entity.id
_entity.type
_entity.pdbx_description
1 polymer ?
#
loop_
_entity_poly.entity_id
_entity_poly.type
_entity_poly.pdbx_seq_one_letter_code
_entity_poly.pdbx_strand_id
1 'polypeptide(L)'
;MLKISSVKTHGTFLIVLLIHIILALAYSISIPLGEAPDEPAHITYARYIADKGLPNSLAARREAGYRSTWPPLYHFLIAGPITAVGDAVPTRLKAVGDSPRRLIPTNGQTIASFIHTEDEAWPWRGITLAWHLGRFISVSLAVGTITLTYLIGLQLTGSRTLATGAAALQSFLPQFLFIGGVVNDDTLLIFLSSLVFFVLIVYTTKHTFPSLGQLFLVGTLLGLAIVAKYNALPLWGVVAVWFIGLIVMHSQGTDLPRPLLSTTTRRAIPGAMALLTGTALTGGWWFFFVWRNFNQISSQGLIAGSLAALSAGTSDASLRQISDTSGIAWPNLTMWIDWVTTLFQSFWGLFGGGGTIALPDWLYLLLAIISLLALSSLLFTFATNPLTPKPLTAIETPQTPQTPQTLLTPQTLFLLIPLFYLPLPILRFILSGSIIETAQGRHLFPALSLIMLALALGLSRFALHARRDSASASKYLIAIVAAAFLAISLYALYHIRTSYPPLIPLRTTEATPIEHSFDTTLAEGIDLIGYQLDPIAEGMLPITLLWQATDIPPEDYLIQLTLTDPDDGVIGSWLGHPIGGRYPTRAWDEGDIIRDTLLLPLLSTSSDMKATLTLTLLDTANQPTSQPFTLASNLSLAPLPNRPLPPTELRTDGLPSTSPFTYRSTLSFAIPDLTTPPQLLAPDGQSFTPDAVTTTSTGTIAHFIVAANWPSGDYQLTTPPLTATANAQPDFAILHSPFSIRNRPRQFTPPPMAIPLDANFDNRITILGVDLPQRRVNPGDSFPITLHMQAERTMGRHLSLFNHLLDSGLTQRGGVDRIPQNFYTTLLWVPGEIVSDAYDVPVDTDAPPGIYWLDVGFYPTDKPAASLPLVVDGTPIDRTGVMIGPLKVGGPPPQLTTANPQPQTPLDITFGDQITLLGYTLTAENFKPLANQDQHPHSTNSTNSTNSQNSLTLYWHANTTPPADYTVFLHFINSTSELIAQADAPPAAGAYPTSLWDTGETIIDTRPLPDLPPGQYTLHLGLYNPTTGQRLPVPNTPDNAITLLEFEMTP
;
A
#
# COMPACT_ATOMS: atom_id res chain seq x y z
N MET A 1 -9.46 27.89 -37.80
CA MET A 1 -8.53 29.00 -37.52
C MET A 1 -9.33 30.23 -37.14
N LEU A 2 -9.20 30.68 -35.89
CA LEU A 2 -9.90 31.85 -35.33
C LEU A 2 -9.19 33.14 -35.78
N LYS A 3 -9.92 34.07 -36.41
CA LYS A 3 -9.42 35.42 -36.74
C LYS A 3 -9.22 36.23 -35.44
N ILE A 4 -8.15 37.03 -35.41
CA ILE A 4 -7.65 37.87 -34.30
C ILE A 4 -8.70 38.87 -33.72
N SER A 5 -9.89 39.00 -34.33
CA SER A 5 -11.03 39.71 -33.74
C SER A 5 -11.76 38.96 -32.59
N SER A 6 -11.35 37.73 -32.23
CA SER A 6 -12.07 36.86 -31.29
C SER A 6 -11.68 36.97 -29.80
N VAL A 7 -10.63 37.70 -29.44
CA VAL A 7 -10.14 37.74 -28.04
C VAL A 7 -11.15 38.42 -27.11
N LYS A 8 -11.84 39.48 -27.55
CA LYS A 8 -12.89 40.15 -26.76
C LYS A 8 -14.11 39.26 -26.49
N THR A 9 -14.46 38.34 -27.39
CA THR A 9 -15.66 37.49 -27.26
C THR A 9 -15.48 36.26 -26.37
N HIS A 10 -14.22 35.87 -26.08
CA HIS A 10 -13.88 34.68 -25.27
C HIS A 10 -13.00 35.01 -24.05
N GLY A 11 -12.85 36.30 -23.70
CA GLY A 11 -11.91 36.76 -22.68
C GLY A 11 -12.04 36.06 -21.32
N THR A 12 -13.26 35.82 -20.84
CA THR A 12 -13.48 35.12 -19.55
C THR A 12 -12.94 33.70 -19.55
N PHE A 13 -13.11 32.96 -20.64
CA PHE A 13 -12.55 31.60 -20.76
C PHE A 13 -11.01 31.64 -20.79
N LEU A 14 -10.42 32.60 -21.51
CA LEU A 14 -8.95 32.75 -21.54
C LEU A 14 -8.38 33.08 -20.15
N ILE A 15 -9.09 33.85 -19.33
CA ILE A 15 -8.72 34.10 -17.93
C ILE A 15 -8.76 32.81 -17.12
N VAL A 16 -9.83 32.01 -17.23
CA VAL A 16 -9.93 30.70 -16.56
C VAL A 16 -8.77 29.80 -16.96
N LEU A 17 -8.46 29.72 -18.26
CA LEU A 17 -7.36 28.91 -18.78
C LEU A 17 -5.99 29.39 -18.28
N LEU A 18 -5.78 30.71 -18.20
CA LEU A 18 -4.54 31.26 -17.65
C LEU A 18 -4.38 30.94 -16.16
N ILE A 19 -5.45 31.09 -15.37
CA ILE A 19 -5.45 30.70 -13.96
C ILE A 19 -5.16 29.20 -13.82
N HIS A 20 -5.78 28.36 -14.66
CA HIS A 20 -5.48 26.94 -14.69
C HIS A 20 -4.00 26.66 -14.92
N ILE A 21 -3.38 27.28 -15.94
CA ILE A 21 -1.97 27.05 -16.26
C ILE A 21 -1.09 27.41 -15.06
N ILE A 22 -1.35 28.57 -14.41
CA ILE A 22 -0.61 29.00 -13.23
C ILE A 22 -0.77 27.98 -12.08
N LEU A 23 -2.00 27.53 -11.82
CA LEU A 23 -2.27 26.54 -10.77
C LEU A 23 -1.65 25.18 -11.10
N ALA A 24 -1.82 24.68 -12.32
CA ALA A 24 -1.32 23.38 -12.74
C ALA A 24 0.21 23.32 -12.67
N LEU A 25 0.90 24.42 -13.05
CA LEU A 25 2.34 24.55 -12.85
C LEU A 25 2.69 24.63 -11.36
N ALA A 26 1.92 25.36 -10.54
CA ALA A 26 2.15 25.42 -9.09
C ALA A 26 2.01 24.03 -8.44
N TYR A 27 0.99 23.25 -8.80
CA TYR A 27 0.83 21.85 -8.39
C TYR A 27 2.00 21.00 -8.89
N SER A 28 2.36 21.12 -10.16
CA SER A 28 3.46 20.37 -10.78
C SER A 28 4.82 20.60 -10.10
N ILE A 29 5.04 21.78 -9.53
CA ILE A 29 6.26 22.14 -8.80
C ILE A 29 6.15 21.77 -7.31
N SER A 30 4.98 21.93 -6.70
CA SER A 30 4.83 21.80 -5.25
C SER A 30 4.57 20.38 -4.76
N ILE A 31 4.04 19.50 -5.62
CA ILE A 31 3.91 18.08 -5.29
C ILE A 31 5.33 17.47 -5.35
N PRO A 32 5.87 16.90 -4.27
CA PRO A 32 7.19 16.28 -4.31
C PRO A 32 7.27 15.14 -5.34
N LEU A 33 8.47 14.86 -5.87
CA LEU A 33 8.61 13.86 -6.92
C LEU A 33 8.34 12.45 -6.38
N GLY A 34 7.52 11.68 -7.08
CA GLY A 34 7.25 10.28 -6.72
C GLY A 34 6.20 10.07 -5.63
N GLU A 35 5.66 11.15 -5.07
CA GLU A 35 4.58 11.10 -4.06
C GLU A 35 3.18 11.00 -4.66
N ALA A 36 3.03 11.23 -5.97
CA ALA A 36 1.76 11.05 -6.64
C ALA A 36 1.50 9.56 -6.97
N PRO A 37 0.24 9.10 -6.92
CA PRO A 37 -0.09 7.70 -7.19
C PRO A 37 0.45 7.20 -8.53
N ASP A 38 1.18 6.10 -8.49
CA ASP A 38 1.79 5.41 -9.63
C ASP A 38 2.83 6.20 -10.43
N GLU A 39 3.14 7.43 -10.03
CA GLU A 39 4.05 8.31 -10.77
C GLU A 39 5.47 7.71 -10.93
N PRO A 40 6.10 7.13 -9.88
CA PRO A 40 7.38 6.44 -10.02
C PRO A 40 7.33 5.31 -11.03
N ALA A 41 6.24 4.54 -11.04
CA ALA A 41 6.08 3.40 -11.93
C ALA A 41 5.96 3.81 -13.41
N HIS A 42 5.32 4.95 -13.69
CA HIS A 42 5.28 5.53 -15.03
C HIS A 42 6.67 5.99 -15.49
N ILE A 43 7.47 6.61 -14.61
CA ILE A 43 8.83 7.03 -14.92
C ILE A 43 9.75 5.83 -15.16
N THR A 44 9.70 4.81 -14.29
CA THR A 44 10.48 3.58 -14.45
C THR A 44 10.19 2.91 -15.78
N TYR A 45 8.91 2.79 -16.17
CA TYR A 45 8.56 2.18 -17.44
C TYR A 45 8.99 3.05 -18.64
N ALA A 46 8.80 4.38 -18.58
CA ALA A 46 9.24 5.28 -19.63
C ALA A 46 10.77 5.27 -19.81
N ARG A 47 11.54 5.17 -18.71
CA ARG A 47 13.00 5.01 -18.73
C ARG A 47 13.40 3.68 -19.36
N TYR A 48 12.77 2.57 -18.97
CA TYR A 48 13.01 1.27 -19.61
C TYR A 48 12.78 1.34 -21.13
N ILE A 49 11.72 2.01 -21.57
CA ILE A 49 11.44 2.20 -23.01
C ILE A 49 12.54 3.04 -23.69
N ALA A 50 13.00 4.11 -23.06
CA ALA A 50 14.09 4.95 -23.57
C ALA A 50 15.38 4.15 -23.74
N ASP A 51 15.71 3.29 -22.77
CA ASP A 51 16.98 2.58 -22.71
C ASP A 51 16.97 1.26 -23.52
N LYS A 52 15.87 0.50 -23.47
CA LYS A 52 15.79 -0.88 -23.96
C LYS A 52 14.62 -1.17 -24.92
N GLY A 53 13.72 -0.20 -25.14
CA GLY A 53 12.50 -0.40 -25.91
C GLY A 53 11.41 -1.17 -25.14
N LEU A 54 10.44 -1.75 -25.85
CA LEU A 54 9.31 -2.44 -25.20
C LEU A 54 9.72 -3.77 -24.55
N PRO A 55 9.28 -4.08 -23.31
CA PRO A 55 9.58 -5.33 -22.65
C PRO A 55 8.84 -6.50 -23.32
N ASN A 56 9.60 -7.46 -23.85
CA ASN A 56 9.10 -8.57 -24.67
C ASN A 56 9.15 -9.94 -23.96
N SER A 57 9.48 -9.98 -22.67
CA SER A 57 9.49 -11.19 -21.84
C SER A 57 9.00 -10.89 -20.42
N LEU A 58 8.61 -11.92 -19.65
CA LEU A 58 8.17 -11.73 -18.25
C LEU A 58 9.30 -11.18 -17.37
N ALA A 59 10.54 -11.59 -17.62
CA ALA A 59 11.71 -11.04 -16.93
C ALA A 59 11.88 -9.55 -17.24
N ALA A 60 11.76 -9.16 -18.52
CA ALA A 60 11.80 -7.75 -18.93
C ALA A 60 10.65 -6.93 -18.33
N ARG A 61 9.43 -7.49 -18.22
CA ARG A 61 8.31 -6.82 -17.54
C ARG A 61 8.56 -6.61 -16.04
N ARG A 62 9.16 -7.60 -15.36
CA ARG A 62 9.56 -7.46 -13.96
C ARG A 62 10.57 -6.34 -13.76
N GLU A 63 11.56 -6.25 -14.65
CA GLU A 63 12.54 -5.17 -14.64
C GLU A 63 11.90 -3.79 -14.93
N ALA A 64 10.99 -3.71 -15.90
CA ALA A 64 10.30 -2.48 -16.28
C ALA A 64 9.22 -2.02 -15.28
N GLY A 65 9.00 -2.77 -14.19
CA GLY A 65 7.98 -2.50 -13.18
C GLY A 65 6.55 -2.86 -13.60
N TYR A 66 5.61 -2.84 -12.64
CA TYR A 66 4.24 -3.34 -12.84
C TYR A 66 3.43 -2.58 -13.91
N ARG A 67 3.79 -1.31 -14.19
CA ARG A 67 3.17 -0.51 -15.26
C ARG A 67 3.49 -1.03 -16.66
N SER A 68 4.49 -1.89 -16.84
CA SER A 68 4.84 -2.48 -18.13
C SER A 68 3.79 -3.43 -18.72
N THR A 69 2.82 -3.86 -17.91
CA THR A 69 1.67 -4.65 -18.35
C THR A 69 0.59 -3.80 -19.04
N TRP A 70 0.65 -2.48 -18.86
CA TRP A 70 -0.30 -1.53 -19.42
C TRP A 70 0.17 -0.98 -20.76
N PRO A 71 -0.76 -0.46 -21.59
CA PRO A 71 -0.43 0.11 -22.89
C PRO A 71 0.58 1.29 -22.83
N PRO A 72 1.49 1.42 -23.82
CA PRO A 72 2.65 2.30 -23.70
C PRO A 72 2.50 3.70 -24.31
N LEU A 73 1.35 4.10 -24.88
CA LEU A 73 1.27 5.34 -25.67
C LEU A 73 1.73 6.58 -24.88
N TYR A 74 1.28 6.71 -23.63
CA TYR A 74 1.71 7.80 -22.76
C TYR A 74 3.22 7.73 -22.45
N HIS A 75 3.72 6.53 -22.17
CA HIS A 75 5.13 6.31 -21.83
C HIS A 75 6.08 6.65 -22.98
N PHE A 76 5.67 6.47 -24.24
CA PHE A 76 6.44 6.96 -25.39
C PHE A 76 6.60 8.49 -25.39
N LEU A 77 5.59 9.24 -24.95
CA LEU A 77 5.70 10.70 -24.83
C LEU A 77 6.69 11.10 -23.74
N ILE A 78 6.75 10.35 -22.64
CA ILE A 78 7.63 10.62 -21.50
C ILE A 78 9.06 10.15 -21.74
N ALA A 79 9.27 9.07 -22.52
CA ALA A 79 10.59 8.58 -22.89
C ALA A 79 11.41 9.63 -23.68
N GLY A 80 10.75 10.51 -24.44
CA GLY A 80 11.39 11.60 -25.19
C GLY A 80 12.20 12.56 -24.30
N PRO A 81 11.56 13.24 -23.33
CA PRO A 81 12.27 14.08 -22.34
C PRO A 81 13.38 13.35 -21.58
N ILE A 82 13.18 12.08 -21.19
CA ILE A 82 14.22 11.29 -20.51
C ILE A 82 15.45 11.13 -21.41
N THR A 83 15.23 10.71 -22.66
CA THR A 83 16.30 10.57 -23.67
C THR A 83 17.00 11.90 -23.95
N ALA A 84 16.25 13.00 -23.99
CA ALA A 84 16.78 14.33 -24.30
C ALA A 84 17.68 14.92 -23.21
N VAL A 85 17.44 14.57 -21.94
CA VAL A 85 18.30 15.01 -20.82
C VAL A 85 19.58 14.17 -20.75
N GLY A 86 19.51 12.88 -21.05
CA GLY A 86 20.67 11.96 -21.12
C GLY A 86 21.23 11.51 -19.77
N ASP A 87 22.38 10.82 -19.80
CA ASP A 87 23.00 10.12 -18.67
C ASP A 87 23.99 10.97 -17.83
N ALA A 88 23.85 12.30 -17.80
CA ALA A 88 24.64 13.12 -16.88
C ALA A 88 24.42 12.62 -15.45
N VAL A 89 25.49 12.38 -14.66
CA VAL A 89 25.47 11.72 -13.33
C VAL A 89 24.16 12.04 -12.61
N PRO A 90 23.20 11.09 -12.62
CA PRO A 90 21.83 11.45 -12.35
C PRO A 90 21.71 11.85 -10.88
N THR A 91 20.99 12.95 -10.63
CA THR A 91 20.42 13.19 -9.31
C THR A 91 19.74 11.90 -8.85
N ARG A 92 20.08 11.37 -7.68
CA ARG A 92 19.52 10.10 -7.21
C ARG A 92 18.34 10.38 -6.29
N LEU A 93 17.14 10.17 -6.81
CA LEU A 93 15.95 10.13 -5.96
C LEU A 93 16.03 8.91 -5.05
N LYS A 94 15.78 9.10 -3.76
CA LYS A 94 15.98 8.07 -2.73
C LYS A 94 14.64 7.48 -2.33
N ALA A 95 14.16 6.48 -3.07
CA ALA A 95 12.95 5.77 -2.67
C ALA A 95 13.20 5.05 -1.33
N VAL A 96 12.23 5.14 -0.42
CA VAL A 96 12.30 4.50 0.90
C VAL A 96 12.28 2.98 0.77
N GLY A 97 11.55 2.44 -0.22
CA GLY A 97 11.44 1.00 -0.46
C GLY A 97 12.71 0.33 -1.01
N ASP A 98 13.66 1.08 -1.58
CA ASP A 98 14.87 0.49 -2.17
C ASP A 98 15.86 -0.05 -1.13
N SER A 99 15.81 0.48 0.10
CA SER A 99 16.71 0.06 1.15
C SER A 99 16.04 0.18 2.52
N PRO A 100 16.05 -0.88 3.34
CA PRO A 100 15.51 -0.81 4.70
C PRO A 100 16.24 0.22 5.55
N ARG A 101 17.50 0.55 5.23
CA ARG A 101 18.30 1.58 5.93
C ARG A 101 17.64 2.97 5.85
N ARG A 102 16.90 3.24 4.77
CA ARG A 102 16.17 4.49 4.51
C ARG A 102 14.80 4.55 5.15
N LEU A 103 14.36 3.49 5.83
CA LEU A 103 13.12 3.54 6.60
C LEU A 103 13.32 4.49 7.78
N ILE A 104 12.96 5.75 7.53
CA ILE A 104 12.87 6.76 8.57
C ILE A 104 11.61 6.39 9.36
N PRO A 105 11.75 6.16 10.67
CA PRO A 105 10.59 5.87 11.49
C PRO A 105 9.60 7.03 11.48
N THR A 106 8.45 6.86 10.84
CA THR A 106 7.41 7.89 10.85
C THR A 106 6.64 7.82 12.17
N ASN A 107 6.26 8.99 12.66
CA ASN A 107 5.40 9.28 13.81
C ASN A 107 3.92 8.85 13.59
N GLY A 108 3.67 7.81 12.81
CA GLY A 108 2.33 7.39 12.39
C GLY A 108 1.68 8.31 11.34
N GLN A 109 2.42 9.22 10.70
CA GLN A 109 1.95 10.00 9.54
C GLN A 109 2.50 9.44 8.23
N THR A 110 1.79 9.78 7.14
CA THR A 110 2.00 9.35 5.76
C THR A 110 3.48 9.11 5.41
N ILE A 111 3.80 7.88 5.04
CA ILE A 111 5.13 7.50 4.56
C ILE A 111 5.34 8.24 3.25
N ALA A 112 6.23 9.23 3.26
CA ALA A 112 6.80 9.71 2.01
C ALA A 112 7.45 8.49 1.33
N SER A 113 7.03 8.19 0.11
CA SER A 113 7.61 7.12 -0.69
C SER A 113 9.08 7.42 -1.02
N PHE A 114 9.47 8.69 -0.99
CA PHE A 114 10.83 9.17 -1.23
C PHE A 114 11.36 10.03 -0.08
N ILE A 115 12.68 9.95 0.10
CA ILE A 115 13.42 10.93 0.88
C ILE A 115 13.69 12.12 -0.04
N HIS A 116 13.05 13.25 0.25
CA HIS A 116 13.16 14.45 -0.58
C HIS A 116 14.40 15.27 -0.24
N THR A 117 15.21 15.58 -1.24
CA THR A 117 16.55 16.20 -1.08
C THR A 117 16.66 17.51 -1.88
N GLU A 118 17.72 18.28 -1.65
CA GLU A 118 17.99 19.50 -2.43
C GLU A 118 18.21 19.26 -3.93
N ASP A 119 18.39 18.00 -4.36
CA ASP A 119 18.42 17.66 -5.79
C ASP A 119 17.07 17.87 -6.50
N GLU A 120 15.98 18.02 -5.74
CA GLU A 120 14.66 18.42 -6.23
C GLU A 120 14.48 19.94 -6.31
N ALA A 121 15.39 20.73 -5.72
CA ALA A 121 15.33 22.18 -5.74
C ALA A 121 15.72 22.76 -7.11
N TRP A 122 15.19 23.93 -7.43
CA TRP A 122 15.58 24.67 -8.64
C TRP A 122 17.02 25.21 -8.52
N PRO A 123 17.84 25.19 -9.59
CA PRO A 123 17.56 24.70 -10.95
C PRO A 123 17.64 23.18 -11.09
N TRP A 124 16.61 22.58 -11.70
CA TRP A 124 16.51 21.14 -11.89
C TRP A 124 17.56 20.60 -12.87
N ARG A 125 18.10 19.41 -12.57
CA ARG A 125 19.12 18.72 -13.36
C ARG A 125 18.80 17.22 -13.44
N GLY A 126 19.45 16.51 -14.37
CA GLY A 126 19.35 15.05 -14.48
C GLY A 126 17.91 14.54 -14.50
N ILE A 127 17.63 13.49 -13.73
CA ILE A 127 16.29 12.87 -13.69
C ILE A 127 15.22 13.83 -13.15
N THR A 128 15.56 14.72 -12.22
CA THR A 128 14.64 15.74 -11.69
C THR A 128 14.09 16.62 -12.82
N LEU A 129 14.97 17.08 -13.73
CA LEU A 129 14.56 17.88 -14.90
C LEU A 129 13.68 17.06 -15.85
N ALA A 130 14.10 15.83 -16.18
CA ALA A 130 13.32 14.95 -17.05
C ALA A 130 11.90 14.70 -16.50
N TRP A 131 11.79 14.53 -15.18
CA TRP A 131 10.51 14.35 -14.49
C TRP A 131 9.60 15.58 -14.62
N HIS A 132 10.12 16.78 -14.36
CA HIS A 132 9.34 18.02 -14.55
C HIS A 132 8.95 18.28 -16.00
N LEU A 133 9.81 17.93 -16.98
CA LEU A 133 9.44 17.95 -18.39
C LEU A 133 8.30 16.96 -18.71
N GLY A 134 8.33 15.78 -18.12
CA GLY A 134 7.22 14.82 -18.17
C GLY A 134 5.92 15.40 -17.60
N ARG A 135 5.99 16.05 -16.42
CA ARG A 135 4.82 16.73 -15.82
C ARG A 135 4.30 17.86 -16.70
N PHE A 136 5.18 18.59 -17.42
CA PHE A 136 4.76 19.62 -18.37
C PHE A 136 3.91 19.06 -19.53
N ILE A 137 4.18 17.83 -19.98
CA ILE A 137 3.34 17.12 -20.95
C ILE A 137 1.94 16.88 -20.38
N SER A 138 1.84 16.40 -19.13
CA SER A 138 0.55 16.23 -18.43
C SER A 138 -0.23 17.54 -18.33
N VAL A 139 0.44 18.63 -17.94
CA VAL A 139 -0.18 19.97 -17.85
C VAL A 139 -0.70 20.42 -19.21
N SER A 140 0.06 20.18 -20.28
CA SER A 140 -0.35 20.52 -21.66
C SER A 140 -1.60 19.74 -22.09
N LEU A 141 -1.69 18.45 -21.75
CA LEU A 141 -2.85 17.61 -22.01
C LEU A 141 -4.08 18.07 -21.20
N ALA A 142 -3.88 18.50 -19.95
CA ALA A 142 -4.95 19.06 -19.11
C ALA A 142 -5.51 20.37 -19.68
N VAL A 143 -4.65 21.28 -20.14
CA VAL A 143 -5.02 22.52 -20.84
C VAL A 143 -5.82 22.22 -22.12
N GLY A 144 -5.36 21.24 -22.90
CA GLY A 144 -6.09 20.75 -24.09
C GLY A 144 -7.48 20.22 -23.73
N THR A 145 -7.59 19.48 -22.63
CA THR A 145 -8.86 18.93 -22.13
C THR A 145 -9.84 20.03 -21.75
N ILE A 146 -9.43 21.03 -20.97
CA ILE A 146 -10.29 22.15 -20.56
C ILE A 146 -10.78 22.93 -21.79
N THR A 147 -9.92 23.09 -22.79
CA THR A 147 -10.29 23.70 -24.07
C THR A 147 -11.39 22.89 -24.76
N LEU A 148 -11.26 21.56 -24.78
CA LEU A 148 -12.31 20.68 -25.30
C LEU A 148 -13.59 20.76 -24.47
N THR A 149 -13.53 20.83 -23.15
CA THR A 149 -14.70 21.04 -22.27
C THR A 149 -15.46 22.31 -22.65
N TYR A 150 -14.74 23.41 -22.86
CA TYR A 150 -15.32 24.67 -23.32
C TYR A 150 -16.00 24.52 -24.69
N LEU A 151 -15.31 23.90 -25.66
CA LEU A 151 -15.85 23.72 -27.01
C LEU A 151 -17.07 22.78 -27.03
N ILE A 152 -17.04 21.70 -26.24
CA ILE A 152 -18.16 20.78 -26.02
C ILE A 152 -19.36 21.54 -25.44
N GLY A 153 -19.14 22.32 -24.37
CA GLY A 153 -20.18 23.12 -23.74
C GLY A 153 -20.79 24.14 -24.69
N LEU A 154 -19.96 24.80 -25.51
CA LEU A 154 -20.43 25.77 -26.50
C LEU A 154 -21.27 25.09 -27.59
N GLN A 155 -20.86 23.93 -28.07
CA GLN A 155 -21.57 23.19 -29.11
C GLN A 155 -22.89 22.59 -28.62
N LEU A 156 -22.94 22.10 -27.38
CA LEU A 156 -24.16 21.48 -26.82
C LEU A 156 -25.17 22.51 -26.31
N THR A 157 -24.72 23.61 -25.72
CA THR A 157 -25.61 24.57 -25.05
C THR A 157 -25.82 25.87 -25.83
N GLY A 158 -24.92 26.22 -26.74
CA GLY A 158 -24.85 27.55 -27.37
C GLY A 158 -24.50 28.69 -26.41
N SER A 159 -24.39 28.41 -25.10
CA SER A 159 -24.17 29.41 -24.06
C SER A 159 -22.71 29.49 -23.67
N ARG A 160 -22.10 30.66 -23.90
CA ARG A 160 -20.73 30.93 -23.45
C ARG A 160 -20.60 30.88 -21.94
N THR A 161 -21.63 31.27 -21.21
CA THR A 161 -21.63 31.23 -19.74
C THR A 161 -21.57 29.80 -19.22
N LEU A 162 -22.39 28.90 -19.78
CA LEU A 162 -22.37 27.48 -19.38
C LEU A 162 -21.08 26.78 -19.81
N ALA A 163 -20.61 27.06 -21.02
CA ALA A 163 -19.34 26.53 -21.53
C ALA A 163 -18.14 26.98 -20.68
N THR A 164 -18.06 28.28 -20.35
CA THR A 164 -17.01 28.83 -19.48
C THR A 164 -17.15 28.32 -18.06
N GLY A 165 -18.39 28.17 -17.57
CA GLY A 165 -18.70 27.60 -16.27
C GLY A 165 -18.22 26.17 -16.11
N ALA A 166 -18.56 25.29 -17.06
CA ALA A 166 -18.10 23.91 -17.09
C ALA A 166 -16.56 23.82 -17.14
N ALA A 167 -15.93 24.64 -18.01
CA ALA A 167 -14.48 24.73 -18.09
C ALA A 167 -13.85 25.23 -16.77
N ALA A 168 -14.49 26.19 -16.08
CA ALA A 168 -14.01 26.70 -14.79
C ALA A 168 -14.16 25.67 -13.66
N LEU A 169 -15.29 24.98 -13.58
CA LEU A 169 -15.50 23.89 -12.61
C LEU A 169 -14.47 22.78 -12.80
N GLN A 170 -14.17 22.40 -14.04
CA GLN A 170 -13.12 21.41 -14.31
C GLN A 170 -11.72 21.96 -14.01
N SER A 171 -11.43 23.19 -14.44
CA SER A 171 -10.15 23.87 -14.28
C SER A 171 -9.72 24.00 -12.82
N PHE A 172 -10.69 24.21 -11.93
CA PHE A 172 -10.47 24.42 -10.50
C PHE A 172 -10.85 23.20 -9.67
N LEU A 173 -11.08 22.03 -10.29
CA LEU A 173 -11.28 20.79 -9.57
C LEU A 173 -9.93 20.34 -8.96
N PRO A 174 -9.79 20.24 -7.62
CA PRO A 174 -8.51 19.95 -6.99
C PRO A 174 -7.87 18.65 -7.48
N GLN A 175 -8.65 17.58 -7.59
CA GLN A 175 -8.14 16.29 -8.09
C GLN A 175 -7.67 16.35 -9.55
N PHE A 176 -8.33 17.14 -10.40
CA PHE A 176 -7.91 17.30 -11.80
C PHE A 176 -6.62 18.11 -11.93
N LEU A 177 -6.45 19.15 -11.11
CA LEU A 177 -5.19 19.89 -11.00
C LEU A 177 -4.05 18.98 -10.49
N PHE A 178 -4.33 18.15 -9.49
CA PHE A 178 -3.36 17.20 -8.95
C PHE A 178 -2.92 16.18 -9.99
N ILE A 179 -3.84 15.44 -10.61
CA ILE A 179 -3.53 14.42 -11.63
C ILE A 179 -2.93 15.06 -12.89
N GLY A 180 -3.40 16.25 -13.28
CA GLY A 180 -2.87 17.00 -14.41
C GLY A 180 -1.46 17.58 -14.19
N GLY A 181 -1.05 17.72 -12.93
CA GLY A 181 0.26 18.25 -12.54
C GLY A 181 1.37 17.20 -12.41
N VAL A 182 1.04 15.90 -12.54
CA VAL A 182 1.96 14.77 -12.27
C VAL A 182 2.09 13.86 -13.50
N VAL A 183 3.11 13.00 -13.56
CA VAL A 183 3.29 12.05 -14.66
C VAL A 183 2.29 10.90 -14.51
N ASN A 184 1.19 10.95 -15.30
CA ASN A 184 0.12 9.97 -15.21
C ASN A 184 -0.61 9.77 -16.55
N ASP A 185 -0.82 8.51 -16.94
CA ASP A 185 -1.48 8.10 -18.19
C ASP A 185 -2.98 8.47 -18.27
N ASP A 186 -3.63 8.74 -17.14
CA ASP A 186 -5.00 9.25 -17.07
C ASP A 186 -5.14 10.57 -17.82
N THR A 187 -4.14 11.45 -17.77
CA THR A 187 -4.20 12.77 -18.43
C THR A 187 -4.36 12.64 -19.95
N LEU A 188 -3.65 11.70 -20.57
CA LEU A 188 -3.79 11.40 -21.99
C LEU A 188 -5.14 10.75 -22.30
N LEU A 189 -5.60 9.82 -21.46
CA LEU A 189 -6.91 9.19 -21.63
C LEU A 189 -8.05 10.22 -21.57
N ILE A 190 -8.02 11.13 -20.58
CA ILE A 190 -9.03 12.18 -20.39
C ILE A 190 -9.06 13.12 -21.60
N PHE A 191 -7.88 13.52 -22.10
CA PHE A 191 -7.76 14.34 -23.29
C PHE A 191 -8.35 13.66 -24.53
N LEU A 192 -7.95 12.41 -24.80
CA LEU A 192 -8.45 11.63 -25.94
C LEU A 192 -9.96 11.37 -25.85
N SER A 193 -10.47 11.10 -24.65
CA SER A 193 -11.91 10.87 -24.42
C SER A 193 -12.71 12.15 -24.67
N SER A 194 -12.23 13.29 -24.17
CA SER A 194 -12.83 14.60 -24.44
C SER A 194 -12.76 14.96 -25.93
N LEU A 195 -11.69 14.59 -26.62
CA LEU A 195 -11.56 14.79 -28.06
C LEU A 195 -12.55 13.92 -28.85
N VAL A 196 -12.72 12.65 -28.46
CA VAL A 196 -13.76 11.79 -29.02
C VAL A 196 -15.13 12.43 -28.82
N PHE A 197 -15.52 12.82 -27.59
CA PHE A 197 -16.82 13.44 -27.35
C PHE A 197 -17.02 14.70 -28.19
N PHE A 198 -16.02 15.58 -28.28
CA PHE A 198 -16.09 16.76 -29.12
C PHE A 198 -16.37 16.39 -30.59
N VAL A 199 -15.65 15.41 -31.14
CA VAL A 199 -15.84 14.93 -32.51
C VAL A 199 -17.24 14.33 -32.71
N LEU A 200 -17.71 13.47 -31.79
CA LEU A 200 -19.05 12.88 -31.84
C LEU A 200 -20.14 13.97 -31.85
N ILE A 201 -20.02 14.96 -30.98
CA ILE A 201 -20.97 16.07 -30.86
C ILE A 201 -20.97 16.92 -32.14
N VAL A 202 -19.79 17.26 -32.67
CA VAL A 202 -19.66 18.01 -33.94
C VAL A 202 -20.32 17.27 -35.10
N TYR A 203 -20.17 15.95 -35.19
CA TYR A 203 -20.79 15.17 -36.26
C TYR A 203 -22.29 14.99 -36.07
N THR A 204 -22.76 14.88 -34.83
CA THR A 204 -24.19 14.77 -34.53
C THR A 204 -24.94 16.07 -34.86
N THR A 205 -24.32 17.22 -34.60
CA THR A 205 -24.94 18.54 -34.83
C THR A 205 -24.96 18.98 -36.29
N LYS A 206 -24.25 18.28 -37.19
CA LYS A 206 -24.27 18.58 -38.64
C LYS A 206 -25.49 18.02 -39.37
N HIS A 207 -26.35 17.24 -38.71
CA HIS A 207 -27.59 16.64 -39.27
C HIS A 207 -27.38 15.83 -40.57
N THR A 208 -26.15 15.40 -40.85
CA THR A 208 -25.78 14.56 -41.99
C THR A 208 -25.02 13.33 -41.50
N PHE A 209 -25.25 12.18 -42.14
CA PHE A 209 -24.51 10.96 -41.80
C PHE A 209 -22.99 11.16 -42.04
N PRO A 210 -22.11 10.82 -41.07
CA PRO A 210 -20.67 11.04 -41.19
C PRO A 210 -20.05 10.31 -42.39
N SER A 211 -19.01 10.90 -42.99
CA SER A 211 -18.25 10.26 -44.06
C SER A 211 -17.36 9.11 -43.55
N LEU A 212 -16.91 8.23 -44.45
CA LEU A 212 -15.99 7.14 -44.07
C LEU A 212 -14.71 7.65 -43.42
N GLY A 213 -14.15 8.76 -43.90
CA GLY A 213 -12.96 9.38 -43.28
C GLY A 213 -13.24 9.92 -41.88
N GLN A 214 -14.45 10.45 -41.63
CA GLN A 214 -14.86 10.92 -40.30
C GLN A 214 -15.03 9.76 -39.32
N LEU A 215 -15.63 8.65 -39.77
CA LEU A 215 -15.77 7.43 -38.97
C LEU A 215 -14.43 6.74 -38.73
N PHE A 216 -13.54 6.73 -39.73
CA PHE A 216 -12.17 6.29 -39.59
C PHE A 216 -11.40 7.12 -38.54
N LEU A 217 -11.59 8.44 -38.52
CA LEU A 217 -11.00 9.30 -37.48
C LEU A 217 -11.51 8.95 -36.08
N VAL A 218 -12.81 8.70 -35.91
CA VAL A 218 -13.37 8.25 -34.63
C VAL A 218 -12.73 6.92 -34.21
N GLY A 219 -12.59 5.97 -35.13
CA GLY A 219 -11.89 4.71 -34.88
C GLY A 219 -10.43 4.90 -34.50
N THR A 220 -9.72 5.79 -35.19
CA THR A 220 -8.33 6.17 -34.90
C THR A 220 -8.20 6.70 -33.47
N LEU A 221 -9.10 7.60 -33.05
CA LEU A 221 -9.09 8.14 -31.68
C LEU A 221 -9.43 7.06 -30.63
N LEU A 222 -10.35 6.14 -30.93
CA LEU A 222 -10.65 4.99 -30.06
C LEU A 222 -9.43 4.07 -29.90
N GLY A 223 -8.71 3.78 -30.98
CA GLY A 223 -7.50 2.96 -30.95
C GLY A 223 -6.34 3.64 -30.21
N LEU A 224 -6.20 4.97 -30.33
CA LEU A 224 -5.25 5.72 -29.51
C LEU A 224 -5.65 5.70 -28.02
N ALA A 225 -6.94 5.86 -27.70
CA ALA A 225 -7.41 5.85 -26.32
C ALA A 225 -7.17 4.50 -25.62
N ILE A 226 -7.41 3.38 -26.32
CA ILE A 226 -7.18 2.05 -25.74
C ILE A 226 -5.69 1.74 -25.56
N VAL A 227 -4.81 2.31 -26.39
CA VAL A 227 -3.34 2.19 -26.22
C VAL A 227 -2.76 3.25 -25.29
N ALA A 228 -3.57 4.22 -24.84
CA ALA A 228 -3.26 5.03 -23.68
C ALA A 228 -3.56 4.27 -22.39
N LYS A 229 -4.75 3.66 -22.26
CA LYS A 229 -5.17 2.92 -21.06
C LYS A 229 -6.40 2.05 -21.32
N TYR A 230 -6.48 0.87 -20.69
CA TYR A 230 -7.64 -0.03 -20.83
C TYR A 230 -8.96 0.53 -20.27
N ASN A 231 -8.89 1.54 -19.38
CA ASN A 231 -10.06 2.27 -18.90
C ASN A 231 -10.79 3.05 -20.02
N ALA A 232 -10.29 3.03 -21.26
CA ALA A 232 -10.99 3.50 -22.45
C ALA A 232 -12.11 2.56 -22.93
N LEU A 233 -12.23 1.33 -22.42
CA LEU A 233 -13.25 0.36 -22.88
C LEU A 233 -14.69 0.91 -22.87
N PRO A 234 -15.17 1.64 -21.84
CA PRO A 234 -16.51 2.23 -21.86
C PRO A 234 -16.77 3.18 -23.05
N LEU A 235 -15.71 3.81 -23.59
CA LEU A 235 -15.81 4.73 -24.73
C LEU A 235 -16.30 4.01 -26.00
N TRP A 236 -16.01 2.71 -26.15
CA TRP A 236 -16.55 1.91 -27.24
C TRP A 236 -18.05 1.73 -27.13
N GLY A 237 -18.57 1.49 -25.92
CA GLY A 237 -20.00 1.44 -25.66
C GLY A 237 -20.69 2.75 -26.03
N VAL A 238 -20.07 3.87 -25.67
CA VAL A 238 -20.54 5.22 -26.04
C VAL A 238 -20.58 5.41 -27.56
N VAL A 239 -19.49 5.07 -28.27
CA VAL A 239 -19.43 5.20 -29.74
C VAL A 239 -20.39 4.24 -30.43
N ALA A 240 -20.58 3.03 -29.91
CA ALA A 240 -21.54 2.06 -30.45
C ALA A 240 -22.98 2.58 -30.33
N VAL A 241 -23.38 3.03 -29.15
CA VAL A 241 -24.71 3.62 -28.92
C VAL A 241 -24.91 4.86 -29.78
N TRP A 242 -23.89 5.73 -29.87
CA TRP A 242 -23.93 6.89 -30.75
C TRP A 242 -24.09 6.51 -32.23
N PHE A 243 -23.34 5.52 -32.72
CA PHE A 243 -23.38 5.08 -34.11
C PHE A 243 -24.73 4.42 -34.46
N ILE A 244 -25.26 3.58 -33.57
CA ILE A 244 -26.60 3.01 -33.70
C ILE A 244 -27.65 4.12 -33.68
N GLY A 245 -27.53 5.09 -32.76
CA GLY A 245 -28.39 6.27 -32.70
C GLY A 245 -28.40 7.06 -34.00
N LEU A 246 -27.23 7.27 -34.62
CA LEU A 246 -27.13 7.93 -35.93
C LEU A 246 -27.85 7.16 -37.04
N ILE A 247 -27.75 5.82 -37.05
CA ILE A 247 -28.46 4.97 -38.02
C ILE A 247 -29.97 5.11 -37.83
N VAL A 248 -30.46 5.09 -36.59
CA VAL A 248 -31.89 5.21 -36.26
C VAL A 248 -32.42 6.61 -36.61
N MET A 249 -31.70 7.67 -36.23
CA MET A 249 -32.12 9.05 -36.53
C MET A 249 -32.23 9.30 -38.05
N HIS A 250 -31.27 8.78 -38.83
CA HIS A 250 -31.28 8.95 -40.29
C HIS A 250 -32.14 7.91 -41.02
N SER A 251 -32.70 6.91 -40.33
CA SER A 251 -33.70 6.00 -40.89
C SER A 251 -35.14 6.47 -40.63
N GLN A 252 -35.37 7.21 -39.54
CA GLN A 252 -36.70 7.74 -39.17
C GLN A 252 -37.00 9.14 -39.71
N GLY A 253 -35.97 9.94 -40.03
CA GLY A 253 -36.11 11.37 -40.36
C GLY A 253 -36.53 11.74 -41.78
N THR A 254 -37.18 10.86 -42.56
CA THR A 254 -37.48 11.18 -43.96
C THR A 254 -38.87 10.73 -44.43
N ASP A 255 -39.72 11.69 -44.82
CA ASP A 255 -40.85 11.54 -45.77
C ASP A 255 -40.35 11.21 -47.20
N LEU A 256 -39.21 10.52 -47.34
CA LEU A 256 -38.59 10.21 -48.63
C LEU A 256 -38.90 8.77 -49.05
N PRO A 257 -39.07 8.52 -50.35
CA PRO A 257 -39.49 7.21 -50.85
C PRO A 257 -38.51 6.09 -50.45
N ARG A 258 -39.05 4.87 -50.27
CA ARG A 258 -38.37 3.61 -49.89
C ARG A 258 -36.93 3.37 -50.40
N PRO A 259 -36.46 3.82 -51.59
CA PRO A 259 -35.05 3.73 -51.98
C PRO A 259 -34.03 4.42 -51.05
N LEU A 260 -34.38 5.46 -50.29
CA LEU A 260 -33.41 6.21 -49.46
C LEU A 260 -33.13 5.56 -48.09
N LEU A 261 -34.10 4.85 -47.49
CA LEU A 261 -33.87 3.97 -46.34
C LEU A 261 -32.79 2.90 -46.61
N SER A 262 -32.65 2.49 -47.88
CA SER A 262 -31.56 1.59 -48.30
C SER A 262 -30.19 2.27 -48.25
N THR A 263 -30.09 3.58 -48.49
CA THR A 263 -28.79 4.28 -48.58
C THR A 263 -28.12 4.51 -47.22
N THR A 264 -28.88 4.87 -46.17
CA THR A 264 -28.36 4.97 -44.79
C THR A 264 -27.90 3.61 -44.28
N THR A 265 -28.72 2.57 -44.47
CA THR A 265 -28.37 1.19 -44.10
C THR A 265 -27.18 0.65 -44.91
N ARG A 266 -27.07 1.03 -46.19
CA ARG A 266 -25.94 0.68 -47.07
C ARG A 266 -24.63 1.40 -46.68
N ARG A 267 -24.70 2.52 -45.94
CA ARG A 267 -23.53 3.22 -45.38
C ARG A 267 -23.14 2.72 -43.98
N ALA A 268 -24.04 2.05 -43.26
CA ALA A 268 -23.78 1.55 -41.92
C ALA A 268 -22.65 0.51 -41.89
N ILE A 269 -22.66 -0.48 -42.79
CA ILE A 269 -21.63 -1.53 -42.85
C ILE A 269 -20.25 -0.94 -43.22
N PRO A 270 -20.09 -0.17 -44.33
CA PRO A 270 -18.82 0.49 -44.62
C PRO A 270 -18.37 1.45 -43.51
N GLY A 271 -19.31 2.12 -42.85
CA GLY A 271 -19.03 3.01 -41.73
C GLY A 271 -18.49 2.28 -40.50
N ALA A 272 -19.11 1.15 -40.13
CA ALA A 272 -18.63 0.27 -39.07
C ALA A 272 -17.25 -0.30 -39.42
N MET A 273 -17.03 -0.72 -40.67
CA MET A 273 -15.71 -1.17 -41.14
C MET A 273 -14.67 -0.04 -41.05
N ALA A 274 -15.01 1.20 -41.39
CA ALA A 274 -14.11 2.34 -41.26
C ALA A 274 -13.72 2.61 -39.81
N LEU A 275 -14.69 2.57 -38.87
CA LEU A 275 -14.43 2.63 -37.43
C LEU A 275 -13.47 1.53 -36.98
N LEU A 276 -13.81 0.27 -37.27
CA LEU A 276 -13.01 -0.88 -36.88
C LEU A 276 -11.60 -0.85 -37.49
N THR A 277 -11.46 -0.41 -38.74
CA THR A 277 -10.16 -0.30 -39.41
C THR A 277 -9.30 0.79 -38.75
N GLY A 278 -9.86 1.98 -38.50
CA GLY A 278 -9.14 3.04 -37.79
C GLY A 278 -8.66 2.60 -36.41
N THR A 279 -9.53 1.90 -35.68
CA THR A 279 -9.18 1.34 -34.37
C THR A 279 -8.13 0.24 -34.47
N ALA A 280 -8.24 -0.70 -35.40
CA ALA A 280 -7.28 -1.79 -35.57
C ALA A 280 -5.89 -1.27 -35.96
N LEU A 281 -5.79 -0.26 -36.81
CA LEU A 281 -4.51 0.32 -37.25
C LEU A 281 -3.76 1.04 -36.12
N THR A 282 -4.48 1.68 -35.20
CA THR A 282 -3.87 2.45 -34.10
C THR A 282 -3.79 1.67 -32.79
N GLY A 283 -4.73 0.77 -32.55
CA GLY A 283 -4.85 -0.01 -31.32
C GLY A 283 -4.42 -1.47 -31.44
N GLY A 284 -4.64 -2.10 -32.60
CA GLY A 284 -4.48 -3.54 -32.78
C GLY A 284 -3.05 -4.04 -32.63
N TRP A 285 -2.06 -3.21 -32.94
CA TRP A 285 -0.64 -3.58 -32.81
C TRP A 285 -0.25 -3.93 -31.36
N TRP A 286 -0.81 -3.24 -30.37
CA TRP A 286 -0.51 -3.47 -28.97
C TRP A 286 -1.02 -4.84 -28.51
N PHE A 287 -2.27 -5.17 -28.86
CA PHE A 287 -2.85 -6.47 -28.55
C PHE A 287 -2.12 -7.60 -29.26
N PHE A 288 -1.71 -7.39 -30.51
CA PHE A 288 -0.87 -8.35 -31.23
C PHE A 288 0.50 -8.52 -30.56
N PHE A 289 1.15 -7.44 -30.13
CA PHE A 289 2.41 -7.49 -29.39
C PHE A 289 2.25 -8.29 -28.09
N VAL A 290 1.22 -8.01 -27.29
CA VAL A 290 0.97 -8.72 -26.03
C VAL A 290 0.70 -10.20 -26.28
N TRP A 291 -0.21 -10.51 -27.20
CA TRP A 291 -0.54 -11.90 -27.55
C TRP A 291 0.68 -12.66 -28.07
N ARG A 292 1.46 -12.07 -28.98
CA ARG A 292 2.66 -12.71 -29.55
C ARG A 292 3.70 -13.09 -28.50
N ASN A 293 3.92 -12.24 -27.51
CA ASN A 293 5.02 -12.41 -26.55
C ASN A 293 4.60 -13.08 -25.24
N PHE A 294 3.33 -13.07 -24.86
CA PHE A 294 2.86 -13.48 -23.53
C PHE A 294 1.71 -14.49 -23.52
N ASN A 295 1.30 -15.05 -24.67
CA ASN A 295 0.29 -16.09 -24.67
C ASN A 295 0.74 -17.37 -23.93
N GLN A 296 -0.22 -18.07 -23.37
CA GLN A 296 -0.05 -19.31 -22.62
C GLN A 296 -0.80 -20.47 -23.29
N ILE A 297 -0.88 -20.46 -24.63
CA ILE A 297 -1.68 -21.46 -25.39
C ILE A 297 -1.17 -22.88 -25.15
N SER A 298 0.15 -23.05 -24.98
CA SER A 298 0.76 -24.36 -24.73
C SER A 298 0.38 -24.97 -23.38
N SER A 299 0.06 -24.15 -22.37
CA SER A 299 -0.26 -24.62 -21.01
C SER A 299 -1.74 -24.58 -20.68
N GLN A 300 -2.50 -23.61 -21.22
CA GLN A 300 -3.91 -23.37 -20.86
C GLN A 300 -4.89 -23.57 -22.03
N GLY A 301 -4.41 -24.02 -23.19
CA GLY A 301 -5.22 -24.15 -24.39
C GLY A 301 -5.51 -22.81 -25.09
N LEU A 302 -6.16 -22.87 -26.25
CA LEU A 302 -6.25 -21.73 -27.17
C LEU A 302 -6.94 -20.50 -26.58
N ILE A 303 -8.10 -20.68 -25.95
CA ILE A 303 -8.95 -19.56 -25.49
C ILE A 303 -8.37 -18.95 -24.20
N ALA A 304 -8.23 -19.75 -23.14
CA ALA A 304 -7.72 -19.29 -21.86
C ALA A 304 -6.27 -18.79 -21.99
N GLY A 305 -5.41 -19.53 -22.70
CA GLY A 305 -4.02 -19.11 -22.94
C GLY A 305 -3.88 -17.83 -23.77
N SER A 306 -4.84 -17.51 -24.66
CA SER A 306 -4.84 -16.23 -25.38
C SER A 306 -5.30 -15.07 -24.50
N LEU A 307 -6.28 -15.28 -23.62
CA LEU A 307 -6.76 -14.26 -22.68
C LEU A 307 -5.75 -13.99 -21.57
N ALA A 308 -5.07 -15.02 -21.07
CA ALA A 308 -4.03 -14.93 -20.05
C ALA A 308 -2.86 -14.02 -20.46
N ALA A 309 -2.65 -13.79 -21.77
CA ALA A 309 -1.65 -12.83 -22.25
C ALA A 309 -1.91 -11.39 -21.75
N LEU A 310 -3.17 -11.02 -21.58
CA LEU A 310 -3.59 -9.67 -21.15
C LEU A 310 -3.34 -9.44 -19.65
N SER A 311 -3.42 -10.50 -18.84
CA SER A 311 -3.15 -10.48 -17.40
C SER A 311 -1.74 -10.97 -17.03
N ALA A 312 -0.94 -11.42 -18.00
CA ALA A 312 0.38 -11.99 -17.75
C ALA A 312 1.32 -11.01 -17.03
N GLY A 313 1.66 -11.34 -15.77
CA GLY A 313 2.51 -10.52 -14.92
C GLY A 313 1.84 -9.26 -14.36
N THR A 314 0.52 -9.16 -14.41
CA THR A 314 -0.23 -8.04 -13.81
C THR A 314 -0.22 -8.13 -12.28
N SER A 315 -0.10 -6.98 -11.62
CA SER A 315 -0.34 -6.86 -10.18
C SER A 315 -1.83 -6.66 -9.84
N ASP A 316 -2.66 -6.28 -10.82
CA ASP A 316 -4.07 -5.97 -10.63
C ASP A 316 -4.87 -7.22 -10.21
N ALA A 317 -5.46 -7.18 -9.01
CA ALA A 317 -6.18 -8.32 -8.44
C ALA A 317 -7.43 -8.68 -9.27
N SER A 318 -8.17 -7.68 -9.76
CA SER A 318 -9.39 -7.90 -10.55
C SER A 318 -9.12 -8.58 -11.88
N LEU A 319 -7.99 -8.28 -12.53
CA LEU A 319 -7.59 -8.93 -13.78
C LEU A 319 -7.11 -10.37 -13.58
N ARG A 320 -6.57 -10.70 -12.40
CA ARG A 320 -6.20 -12.08 -12.05
C ARG A 320 -7.43 -12.96 -11.84
N GLN A 321 -8.46 -12.45 -11.18
CA GLN A 321 -9.72 -13.18 -10.99
C GLN A 321 -10.55 -13.36 -12.26
N ILE A 322 -10.42 -12.49 -13.27
CA ILE A 322 -11.12 -12.71 -14.55
C ILE A 322 -10.65 -14.02 -15.22
N SER A 323 -9.40 -14.44 -14.95
CA SER A 323 -8.86 -15.73 -15.42
C SER A 323 -9.13 -16.90 -14.47
N ASP A 324 -9.65 -16.65 -13.26
CA ASP A 324 -9.84 -17.66 -12.23
C ASP A 324 -11.34 -17.96 -12.04
N THR A 325 -11.71 -19.23 -11.98
CA THR A 325 -13.12 -19.68 -11.90
C THR A 325 -13.62 -19.85 -10.47
N SER A 326 -12.82 -19.47 -9.47
CA SER A 326 -13.17 -19.49 -8.05
C SER A 326 -14.32 -18.50 -7.73
N GLY A 327 -15.14 -18.84 -6.72
CA GLY A 327 -16.42 -18.17 -6.46
C GLY A 327 -16.31 -16.68 -6.12
N ILE A 328 -17.23 -15.87 -6.63
CA ILE A 328 -17.33 -14.44 -6.35
C ILE A 328 -17.82 -14.22 -4.91
N ALA A 329 -16.98 -13.64 -4.05
CA ALA A 329 -17.38 -13.17 -2.73
C ALA A 329 -18.10 -11.82 -2.85
N TRP A 330 -19.41 -11.79 -2.57
CA TRP A 330 -20.21 -10.57 -2.70
C TRP A 330 -19.87 -9.56 -1.58
N PRO A 331 -19.54 -8.29 -1.91
CA PRO A 331 -19.29 -7.26 -0.90
C PRO A 331 -20.50 -6.99 -0.02
N ASN A 332 -20.28 -6.85 1.28
CA ASN A 332 -21.34 -6.50 2.24
C ASN A 332 -21.66 -4.99 2.22
N LEU A 333 -22.69 -4.57 2.96
CA LEU A 333 -23.16 -3.18 2.96
C LEU A 333 -22.08 -2.19 3.43
N THR A 334 -21.28 -2.53 4.45
CA THR A 334 -20.21 -1.67 4.95
C THR A 334 -19.15 -1.44 3.87
N MET A 335 -18.73 -2.51 3.19
CA MET A 335 -17.78 -2.41 2.06
C MET A 335 -18.33 -1.52 0.94
N TRP A 336 -19.63 -1.60 0.64
CA TRP A 336 -20.26 -0.70 -0.34
C TRP A 336 -20.27 0.76 0.10
N ILE A 337 -20.54 1.04 1.37
CA ILE A 337 -20.49 2.39 1.93
C ILE A 337 -19.07 2.96 1.84
N ASP A 338 -18.06 2.17 2.22
CA ASP A 338 -16.66 2.55 2.16
C ASP A 338 -16.20 2.78 0.72
N TRP A 339 -16.63 1.91 -0.20
CA TRP A 339 -16.34 2.04 -1.63
C TRP A 339 -16.93 3.32 -2.22
N VAL A 340 -18.21 3.61 -1.98
CA VAL A 340 -18.86 4.84 -2.49
C VAL A 340 -18.21 6.08 -1.87
N THR A 341 -17.90 6.05 -0.58
CA THR A 341 -17.26 7.16 0.14
C THR A 341 -15.87 7.44 -0.44
N THR A 342 -15.06 6.39 -0.62
CA THR A 342 -13.71 6.49 -1.18
C THR A 342 -13.75 6.96 -2.65
N LEU A 343 -14.68 6.45 -3.44
CA LEU A 343 -14.89 6.90 -4.83
C LEU A 343 -15.24 8.38 -4.89
N PHE A 344 -16.10 8.85 -3.99
CA PHE A 344 -16.49 10.26 -3.90
C PHE A 344 -15.31 11.14 -3.48
N GLN A 345 -14.62 10.80 -2.39
CA GLN A 345 -13.48 11.56 -1.89
C GLN A 345 -12.37 11.66 -2.95
N SER A 346 -12.02 10.53 -3.57
CA SER A 346 -10.97 10.46 -4.59
C SER A 346 -11.35 11.09 -5.93
N PHE A 347 -12.65 11.30 -6.22
CA PHE A 347 -13.09 12.09 -7.37
C PHE A 347 -12.80 13.58 -7.18
N TRP A 348 -12.99 14.08 -5.95
CA TRP A 348 -12.92 15.51 -5.64
C TRP A 348 -11.54 15.99 -5.19
N GLY A 349 -10.86 15.22 -4.34
CA GLY A 349 -9.56 15.59 -3.79
C GLY A 349 -9.07 14.63 -2.71
N LEU A 350 -8.44 13.54 -3.12
CA LEU A 350 -7.71 12.61 -2.26
C LEU A 350 -6.29 12.46 -2.83
N PHE A 351 -5.31 12.99 -2.12
CA PHE A 351 -3.96 13.24 -2.62
C PHE A 351 -2.91 12.36 -1.93
N GLY A 352 -1.67 12.41 -2.42
CA GLY A 352 -0.54 11.60 -1.93
C GLY A 352 -0.62 10.14 -2.37
N GLY A 353 0.47 9.40 -2.15
CA GLY A 353 0.56 7.97 -2.44
C GLY A 353 -0.52 7.20 -1.67
N GLY A 354 -1.34 6.43 -2.39
CA GLY A 354 -2.45 5.66 -1.79
C GLY A 354 -3.64 6.49 -1.30
N GLY A 355 -3.69 7.81 -1.55
CA GLY A 355 -4.81 8.65 -1.11
C GLY A 355 -4.79 9.02 0.38
N THR A 356 -3.59 9.25 0.91
CA THR A 356 -3.32 9.49 2.33
C THR A 356 -3.57 10.93 2.79
N ILE A 357 -3.69 11.89 1.87
CA ILE A 357 -3.93 13.31 2.16
C ILE A 357 -5.36 13.64 1.71
N ALA A 358 -6.31 13.57 2.64
CA ALA A 358 -7.71 13.91 2.39
C ALA A 358 -8.01 15.39 2.63
N LEU A 359 -9.01 15.94 1.91
CA LEU A 359 -9.62 17.20 2.31
C LEU A 359 -10.35 17.05 3.67
N PRO A 360 -10.50 18.12 4.45
CA PRO A 360 -11.39 18.15 5.61
C PRO A 360 -12.83 17.72 5.29
N ASP A 361 -13.46 16.97 6.20
CA ASP A 361 -14.81 16.41 5.99
C ASP A 361 -15.88 17.43 5.60
N TRP A 362 -15.81 18.64 6.16
CA TRP A 362 -16.76 19.70 5.83
C TRP A 362 -16.67 20.17 4.36
N LEU A 363 -15.50 20.04 3.73
CA LEU A 363 -15.34 20.32 2.30
C LEU A 363 -15.98 19.22 1.45
N TYR A 364 -15.84 17.95 1.83
CA TYR A 364 -16.55 16.87 1.14
C TYR A 364 -18.07 17.02 1.28
N LEU A 365 -18.57 17.41 2.46
CA LEU A 365 -19.99 17.70 2.66
C LEU A 365 -20.46 18.85 1.76
N LEU A 366 -19.70 19.94 1.66
CA LEU A 366 -20.01 21.06 0.76
C LEU A 366 -20.10 20.60 -0.71
N LEU A 367 -19.13 19.80 -1.15
CA LEU A 367 -19.10 19.24 -2.51
C LEU A 367 -20.26 18.27 -2.77
N ALA A 368 -20.66 17.51 -1.76
CA ALA A 368 -21.82 16.62 -1.82
C ALA A 368 -23.12 17.43 -1.99
N ILE A 369 -23.29 18.51 -1.21
CA ILE A 369 -24.44 19.42 -1.32
C ILE A 369 -24.51 20.04 -2.72
N ILE A 370 -23.40 20.56 -3.24
CA ILE A 370 -23.33 21.14 -4.60
C ILE A 370 -23.74 20.10 -5.65
N SER A 371 -23.21 18.89 -5.53
CA SER A 371 -23.50 17.77 -6.44
C SER A 371 -24.97 17.37 -6.41
N LEU A 372 -25.55 17.22 -5.21
CA LEU A 372 -26.95 16.87 -5.01
C LEU A 372 -27.90 17.96 -5.52
N LEU A 373 -27.59 19.23 -5.27
CA LEU A 373 -28.39 20.36 -5.78
C LEU A 373 -28.41 20.38 -7.31
N ALA A 374 -27.25 20.21 -7.95
CA ALA A 374 -27.15 20.16 -9.39
C ALA A 374 -27.87 18.94 -9.99
N LEU A 375 -27.65 17.75 -9.41
CA LEU A 375 -28.25 16.50 -9.89
C LEU A 375 -29.78 16.50 -9.70
N SER A 376 -30.28 16.87 -8.52
CA SER A 376 -31.72 16.94 -8.24
C SER A 376 -32.42 17.92 -9.16
N SER A 377 -31.82 19.08 -9.44
CA SER A 377 -32.36 20.06 -10.38
C SER A 377 -32.37 19.57 -11.82
N LEU A 378 -31.33 18.82 -12.22
CA LEU A 378 -31.25 18.19 -13.54
C LEU A 378 -32.34 17.12 -13.69
N LEU A 379 -32.48 16.22 -12.71
CA LEU A 379 -33.51 15.18 -12.67
C LEU A 379 -34.92 15.76 -12.65
N PHE A 380 -35.16 16.78 -11.83
CA PHE A 380 -36.44 17.50 -11.80
C PHE A 380 -36.76 18.13 -13.15
N THR A 381 -35.77 18.73 -13.82
CA THR A 381 -35.95 19.30 -15.18
C THR A 381 -36.34 18.21 -16.18
N PHE A 382 -35.70 17.04 -16.13
CA PHE A 382 -36.05 15.91 -17.00
C PHE A 382 -37.43 15.32 -16.69
N ALA A 383 -37.80 15.23 -15.41
CA ALA A 383 -39.10 14.71 -14.99
C ALA A 383 -40.26 15.65 -15.32
N THR A 384 -40.03 16.97 -15.30
CA THR A 384 -41.09 17.98 -15.50
C THR A 384 -41.23 18.49 -16.93
N ASN A 385 -40.18 18.39 -17.76
CA ASN A 385 -40.24 18.69 -19.19
C ASN A 385 -39.83 17.50 -20.08
N PRO A 386 -40.45 16.32 -19.96
CA PRO A 386 -40.10 15.18 -20.81
C PRO A 386 -40.58 15.31 -22.27
N LEU A 387 -41.44 16.30 -22.60
CA LEU A 387 -42.22 16.32 -23.85
C LEU A 387 -42.27 17.64 -24.64
N THR A 388 -41.41 18.63 -24.36
CA THR A 388 -41.21 19.74 -25.32
C THR A 388 -39.71 20.07 -25.48
N PRO A 389 -39.09 19.74 -26.63
CA PRO A 389 -37.71 20.09 -26.89
C PRO A 389 -37.66 21.58 -27.26
N LYS A 390 -37.66 22.46 -26.24
CA LYS A 390 -37.01 23.75 -26.46
C LYS A 390 -35.51 23.48 -26.49
N PRO A 391 -34.77 23.88 -27.55
CA PRO A 391 -33.33 23.76 -27.55
C PRO A 391 -32.79 24.46 -26.30
N LEU A 392 -31.72 23.91 -25.71
CA LEU A 392 -31.02 24.47 -24.53
C LEU A 392 -30.68 25.98 -24.65
N THR A 393 -30.81 26.55 -25.86
CA THR A 393 -30.59 27.95 -26.27
C THR A 393 -31.78 28.91 -26.04
N ALA A 394 -32.98 28.44 -25.71
CA ALA A 394 -34.17 29.30 -25.64
C ALA A 394 -34.26 30.10 -24.32
N ILE A 395 -33.34 31.03 -24.08
CA ILE A 395 -33.45 32.07 -23.04
C ILE A 395 -33.69 33.47 -23.64
N GLU A 396 -33.56 33.70 -24.96
CA GLU A 396 -33.59 35.09 -25.48
C GLU A 396 -34.61 35.47 -26.58
N THR A 397 -35.44 34.59 -27.17
CA THR A 397 -36.48 35.05 -28.12
C THR A 397 -37.72 34.13 -28.20
N PRO A 398 -38.95 34.69 -28.29
CA PRO A 398 -40.16 33.91 -28.50
C PRO A 398 -40.48 33.68 -29.99
N GLN A 399 -41.09 32.51 -30.27
CA GLN A 399 -41.91 32.10 -31.43
C GLN A 399 -41.27 31.24 -32.54
N THR A 400 -41.62 29.94 -32.56
CA THR A 400 -42.59 29.31 -33.49
C THR A 400 -42.77 27.82 -33.11
N PRO A 401 -43.95 27.20 -33.31
CA PRO A 401 -44.19 25.81 -32.94
C PRO A 401 -43.66 24.86 -34.01
N GLN A 402 -42.77 23.93 -33.64
CA GLN A 402 -42.36 22.80 -34.49
C GLN A 402 -42.75 21.47 -33.84
N THR A 403 -43.13 20.55 -34.72
CA THR A 403 -43.60 19.16 -34.53
C THR A 403 -42.94 18.37 -33.40
N PRO A 404 -43.66 17.43 -32.75
CA PRO A 404 -43.15 16.63 -31.65
C PRO A 404 -42.06 15.68 -32.13
N GLN A 405 -40.80 16.08 -31.97
CA GLN A 405 -39.65 15.20 -32.16
C GLN A 405 -39.42 14.37 -30.88
N THR A 406 -38.99 13.14 -31.11
CA THR A 406 -38.89 11.97 -30.21
C THR A 406 -38.16 12.20 -28.88
N LEU A 407 -38.47 11.33 -27.92
CA LEU A 407 -38.21 11.35 -26.47
C LEU A 407 -36.77 11.64 -25.96
N LEU A 408 -35.75 11.75 -26.80
CA LEU A 408 -34.36 11.98 -26.36
C LEU A 408 -33.65 12.86 -27.40
N THR A 409 -33.45 14.14 -27.10
CA THR A 409 -32.54 14.97 -27.92
C THR A 409 -31.12 14.40 -27.86
N PRO A 410 -30.28 14.58 -28.90
CA PRO A 410 -28.89 14.15 -28.84
C PRO A 410 -28.15 14.74 -27.63
N GLN A 411 -28.50 15.96 -27.23
CA GLN A 411 -27.98 16.66 -26.05
C GLN A 411 -28.25 15.88 -24.75
N THR A 412 -29.44 15.30 -24.58
CA THR A 412 -29.78 14.47 -23.41
C THR A 412 -29.03 13.15 -23.38
N LEU A 413 -28.73 12.54 -24.54
CA LEU A 413 -27.95 11.31 -24.61
C LEU A 413 -26.49 11.53 -24.17
N PHE A 414 -25.88 12.66 -24.54
CA PHE A 414 -24.51 12.99 -24.11
C PHE A 414 -24.40 13.23 -22.60
N LEU A 415 -25.48 13.68 -21.94
CA LEU A 415 -25.49 13.87 -20.48
C LEU A 415 -25.61 12.54 -19.70
N LEU A 416 -26.00 11.44 -20.36
CA LEU A 416 -26.07 10.10 -19.76
C LEU A 416 -24.76 9.31 -19.91
N ILE A 417 -23.83 9.78 -20.74
CA ILE A 417 -22.53 9.12 -20.97
C ILE A 417 -21.74 8.82 -19.68
N PRO A 418 -21.71 9.70 -18.65
CA PRO A 418 -21.02 9.37 -17.41
C PRO A 418 -21.48 8.05 -16.76
N LEU A 419 -22.74 7.65 -16.96
CA LEU A 419 -23.26 6.38 -16.45
C LEU A 419 -22.62 5.15 -17.10
N PHE A 420 -22.05 5.27 -18.30
CA PHE A 420 -21.33 4.17 -18.95
C PHE A 420 -19.99 3.84 -18.27
N TYR A 421 -19.47 4.75 -17.43
CA TYR A 421 -18.18 4.57 -16.76
C TYR A 421 -18.30 3.95 -15.36
N LEU A 422 -19.51 3.81 -14.80
CA LEU A 422 -19.75 3.17 -13.49
C LEU A 422 -19.70 1.63 -13.51
N PRO A 423 -20.22 0.92 -14.54
CA PRO A 423 -20.26 -0.54 -14.53
C PRO A 423 -18.89 -1.20 -14.41
N LEU A 424 -17.84 -0.60 -15.00
CA LEU A 424 -16.50 -1.20 -15.01
C LEU A 424 -15.83 -1.18 -13.61
N PRO A 425 -15.73 -0.04 -12.90
CA PRO A 425 -15.27 -0.02 -11.51
C PRO A 425 -16.12 -0.90 -10.57
N ILE A 426 -17.46 -0.90 -10.75
CA ILE A 426 -18.37 -1.74 -9.97
C ILE A 426 -18.06 -3.23 -10.19
N LEU A 427 -17.90 -3.66 -11.44
CA LEU A 427 -17.55 -5.04 -11.76
C LEU A 427 -16.20 -5.40 -11.16
N ARG A 428 -15.19 -4.53 -11.29
CA ARG A 428 -13.87 -4.78 -10.68
C ARG A 428 -13.94 -4.87 -9.16
N PHE A 429 -14.80 -4.09 -8.51
CA PHE A 429 -15.01 -4.18 -7.07
C PHE A 429 -15.71 -5.48 -6.65
N ILE A 430 -16.74 -5.91 -7.39
CA ILE A 430 -17.42 -7.19 -7.14
C ILE A 430 -16.46 -8.37 -7.32
N LEU A 431 -15.55 -8.30 -8.30
CA LEU A 431 -14.56 -9.34 -8.52
C LEU A 431 -13.53 -9.32 -7.38
N SER A 432 -12.81 -8.19 -7.19
CA SER A 432 -11.63 -8.13 -6.32
C SER A 432 -11.88 -7.90 -4.84
N GLY A 433 -13.04 -7.36 -4.46
CA GLY A 433 -13.26 -6.82 -3.11
C GLY A 433 -12.36 -5.64 -2.73
N SER A 434 -11.44 -5.22 -3.60
CA SER A 434 -10.42 -4.20 -3.28
C SER A 434 -10.97 -2.80 -3.43
N ILE A 435 -11.18 -2.11 -2.31
CA ILE A 435 -11.63 -0.70 -2.31
C ILE A 435 -10.54 0.21 -2.89
N ILE A 436 -9.29 0.04 -2.45
CA ILE A 436 -8.16 0.90 -2.83
C ILE A 436 -7.90 0.88 -4.35
N GLU A 437 -8.03 -0.29 -4.99
CA GLU A 437 -7.79 -0.42 -6.44
C GLU A 437 -8.99 0.03 -7.30
N THR A 438 -10.21 -0.05 -6.79
CA THR A 438 -11.43 0.08 -7.61
C THR A 438 -12.21 1.36 -7.35
N ALA A 439 -12.20 1.88 -6.12
CA ALA A 439 -12.90 3.08 -5.68
C ALA A 439 -12.13 4.37 -6.01
N GLN A 440 -11.46 4.42 -7.17
CA GLN A 440 -10.68 5.59 -7.58
C GLN A 440 -11.50 6.48 -8.50
N GLY A 441 -11.86 7.68 -8.04
CA GLY A 441 -12.70 8.63 -8.74
C GLY A 441 -12.13 9.07 -10.10
N ARG A 442 -10.80 9.00 -10.27
CA ARG A 442 -10.12 9.20 -11.56
C ARG A 442 -10.60 8.24 -12.66
N HIS A 443 -11.16 7.08 -12.32
CA HIS A 443 -11.80 6.17 -13.29
C HIS A 443 -13.00 6.79 -14.00
N LEU A 444 -13.63 7.83 -13.43
CA LEU A 444 -14.72 8.58 -14.05
C LEU A 444 -14.23 9.77 -14.87
N PHE A 445 -12.96 10.14 -14.75
CA PHE A 445 -12.42 11.33 -15.42
C PHE A 445 -12.39 11.25 -16.95
N PRO A 446 -12.36 10.09 -17.62
CA PRO A 446 -12.57 10.05 -19.07
C PRO A 446 -13.88 10.74 -19.49
N ALA A 447 -14.90 10.77 -18.62
CA ALA A 447 -16.17 11.49 -18.82
C ALA A 447 -16.20 12.92 -18.22
N LEU A 448 -15.09 13.42 -17.66
CA LEU A 448 -15.05 14.64 -16.85
C LEU A 448 -15.64 15.87 -17.54
N SER A 449 -15.33 16.06 -18.82
CA SER A 449 -15.86 17.18 -19.62
C SER A 449 -17.40 17.21 -19.64
N LEU A 450 -18.03 16.04 -19.68
CA LEU A 450 -19.49 15.92 -19.69
C LEU A 450 -20.07 15.98 -18.27
N ILE A 451 -19.37 15.44 -17.27
CA ILE A 451 -19.75 15.56 -15.86
C ILE A 451 -19.77 17.02 -15.43
N MET A 452 -18.72 17.79 -15.73
CA MET A 452 -18.60 19.20 -15.35
C MET A 452 -19.60 20.08 -16.12
N LEU A 453 -19.92 19.71 -17.36
CA LEU A 453 -21.01 20.34 -18.11
C LEU A 453 -22.38 20.04 -17.48
N ALA A 454 -22.65 18.80 -17.09
CA ALA A 454 -23.88 18.41 -16.41
C ALA A 454 -24.03 19.14 -15.06
N LEU A 455 -22.92 19.28 -14.32
CA LEU A 455 -22.87 20.04 -13.07
C LEU A 455 -23.21 21.53 -13.29
N ALA A 456 -22.56 22.19 -14.27
CA ALA A 456 -22.85 23.58 -14.62
C ALA A 456 -24.31 23.78 -15.07
N LEU A 457 -24.84 22.85 -15.86
CA LEU A 457 -26.24 22.85 -16.30
C LEU A 457 -27.20 22.67 -15.12
N GLY A 458 -26.94 21.72 -14.23
CA GLY A 458 -27.75 21.47 -13.04
C GLY A 458 -27.81 22.69 -12.11
N LEU A 459 -26.67 23.31 -11.84
CA LEU A 459 -26.58 24.56 -11.06
C LEU A 459 -27.34 25.70 -11.73
N SER A 460 -27.19 25.85 -13.06
CA SER A 460 -27.97 26.83 -13.81
C SER A 460 -29.47 26.59 -13.64
N ARG A 461 -29.93 25.34 -13.75
CA ARG A 461 -31.35 24.99 -13.58
C ARG A 461 -31.82 25.25 -12.15
N PHE A 462 -31.01 24.94 -11.14
CA PHE A 462 -31.34 25.24 -9.75
C PHE A 462 -31.63 26.74 -9.56
N ALA A 463 -30.73 27.61 -10.02
CA ALA A 463 -30.89 29.06 -9.92
C ALA A 463 -32.16 29.56 -10.61
N LEU A 464 -32.50 28.98 -11.78
CA LEU A 464 -33.70 29.29 -12.54
C LEU A 464 -35.00 28.88 -11.82
N HIS A 465 -35.00 27.74 -11.12
CA HIS A 465 -36.16 27.32 -10.32
C HIS A 465 -36.33 28.17 -9.06
N ALA A 466 -35.22 28.64 -8.47
CA ALA A 466 -35.23 29.41 -7.24
C ALA A 466 -35.63 30.89 -7.42
N ARG A 467 -35.32 31.52 -8.57
CA ARG A 467 -35.65 32.94 -8.83
C ARG A 467 -36.08 33.18 -10.28
N ARG A 468 -37.18 33.93 -10.48
CA ARG A 468 -37.77 34.25 -11.80
C ARG A 468 -36.92 35.16 -12.70
N ASP A 469 -35.94 35.89 -12.14
CA ASP A 469 -35.07 36.82 -12.89
C ASP A 469 -33.72 36.15 -13.19
N SER A 470 -33.64 35.47 -14.35
CA SER A 470 -33.19 34.07 -14.38
C SER A 470 -31.77 33.85 -14.95
N ALA A 471 -31.28 34.71 -15.84
CA ALA A 471 -29.97 34.53 -16.50
C ALA A 471 -28.78 34.97 -15.62
N SER A 472 -28.91 36.09 -14.92
CA SER A 472 -27.85 36.63 -14.05
C SER A 472 -27.62 35.75 -12.82
N ALA A 473 -28.68 35.24 -12.19
CA ALA A 473 -28.60 34.36 -11.04
C ALA A 473 -27.84 33.06 -11.34
N SER A 474 -28.09 32.45 -12.51
CA SER A 474 -27.35 31.27 -12.98
C SER A 474 -25.86 31.57 -13.14
N LYS A 475 -25.52 32.67 -13.84
CA LYS A 475 -24.13 33.10 -14.01
C LYS A 475 -23.41 33.30 -12.68
N TYR A 476 -24.03 34.00 -11.73
CA TYR A 476 -23.44 34.25 -10.42
C TYR A 476 -23.28 32.96 -9.60
N LEU A 477 -24.28 32.08 -9.59
CA LEU A 477 -24.17 30.81 -8.86
C LEU A 477 -23.02 29.95 -9.40
N ILE A 478 -22.92 29.79 -10.72
CA ILE A 478 -21.81 29.05 -11.34
C ILE A 478 -20.47 29.70 -11.02
N ALA A 479 -20.39 31.04 -11.09
CA ALA A 479 -19.17 31.77 -10.74
C ALA A 479 -18.78 31.60 -9.26
N ILE A 480 -19.76 31.61 -8.34
CA ILE A 480 -19.54 31.37 -6.90
C ILE A 480 -19.03 29.96 -6.66
N VAL A 481 -19.64 28.94 -7.29
CA VAL A 481 -19.18 27.56 -7.15
C VAL A 481 -17.79 27.36 -7.76
N ALA A 482 -17.52 27.96 -8.92
CA ALA A 482 -16.18 27.95 -9.51
C ALA A 482 -15.14 28.66 -8.62
N ALA A 483 -15.51 29.77 -7.97
CA ALA A 483 -14.65 30.45 -7.01
C ALA A 483 -14.42 29.61 -5.75
N ALA A 484 -15.43 28.86 -5.28
CA ALA A 484 -15.27 27.90 -4.19
C ALA A 484 -14.29 26.79 -4.57
N PHE A 485 -14.39 26.23 -5.78
CA PHE A 485 -13.46 25.22 -6.29
C PHE A 485 -12.02 25.75 -6.37
N LEU A 486 -11.86 27.01 -6.81
CA LEU A 486 -10.56 27.68 -6.81
C LEU A 486 -10.00 27.83 -5.39
N ALA A 487 -10.82 28.24 -4.42
CA ALA A 487 -10.41 28.36 -3.02
C ALA A 487 -10.04 26.99 -2.42
N ILE A 488 -10.82 25.94 -2.72
CA ILE A 488 -10.52 24.56 -2.31
C ILE A 488 -9.20 24.08 -2.94
N SER A 489 -8.95 24.41 -4.21
CA SER A 489 -7.69 24.05 -4.88
C SER A 489 -6.48 24.77 -4.29
N LEU A 490 -6.61 26.06 -3.94
CA LEU A 490 -5.54 26.79 -3.25
C LEU A 490 -5.28 26.20 -1.85
N TYR A 491 -6.35 25.86 -1.12
CA TYR A 491 -6.25 25.16 0.15
C TYR A 491 -5.58 23.79 -0.01
N ALA A 492 -5.98 22.99 -1.00
CA ALA A 492 -5.42 21.67 -1.27
C ALA A 492 -3.93 21.76 -1.62
N LEU A 493 -3.53 22.73 -2.45
CA LEU A 493 -2.12 22.99 -2.78
C LEU A 493 -1.31 23.32 -1.52
N TYR A 494 -1.82 24.20 -0.66
CA TYR A 494 -1.20 24.51 0.63
C TYR A 494 -1.11 23.27 1.52
N HIS A 495 -2.22 22.54 1.66
CA HIS A 495 -2.32 21.35 2.50
C HIS A 495 -1.31 20.28 2.08
N ILE A 496 -1.30 19.91 0.78
CA ILE A 496 -0.32 18.98 0.20
C ILE A 496 1.11 19.43 0.53
N ARG A 497 1.44 20.70 0.25
CA ARG A 497 2.80 21.22 0.49
C ARG A 497 3.20 21.13 1.97
N THR A 498 2.27 21.39 2.89
CA THR A 498 2.53 21.32 4.33
C THR A 498 2.51 19.91 4.91
N SER A 499 1.96 18.93 4.18
CA SER A 499 1.94 17.53 4.59
C SER A 499 3.28 16.83 4.41
N TYR A 500 4.17 17.38 3.57
CA TYR A 500 5.51 16.84 3.35
C TYR A 500 6.56 17.65 4.11
N PRO A 501 7.58 17.00 4.70
CA PRO A 501 8.67 17.71 5.35
C PRO A 501 9.50 18.48 4.32
N PRO A 502 10.22 19.54 4.73
CA PRO A 502 11.08 20.31 3.84
C PRO A 502 12.22 19.44 3.29
N LEU A 503 12.84 19.85 2.18
CA LEU A 503 13.94 19.10 1.57
C LEU A 503 15.07 18.87 2.58
N ILE A 504 15.67 17.69 2.55
CA ILE A 504 16.88 17.36 3.28
C ILE A 504 18.04 18.05 2.56
N PRO A 505 18.95 18.76 3.27
CA PRO A 505 20.10 19.46 2.69
C PRO A 505 21.19 18.48 2.24
N LEU A 506 20.81 17.61 1.30
CA LEU A 506 21.61 16.56 0.68
C LEU A 506 21.65 16.78 -0.82
N ARG A 507 22.83 16.61 -1.41
CA ARG A 507 23.05 16.57 -2.87
C ARG A 507 23.83 15.32 -3.25
N THR A 508 23.50 14.72 -4.39
CA THR A 508 24.25 13.58 -4.95
C THR A 508 25.14 13.96 -6.13
N THR A 509 25.33 15.26 -6.35
CA THR A 509 26.10 15.80 -7.48
C THR A 509 27.24 16.66 -6.96
N GLU A 510 27.10 17.98 -6.98
CA GLU A 510 28.12 18.92 -6.52
C GLU A 510 27.75 19.56 -5.18
N ALA A 511 28.74 19.66 -4.30
CA ALA A 511 28.65 20.43 -3.07
C ALA A 511 28.53 21.92 -3.38
N THR A 512 27.83 22.66 -2.50
CA THR A 512 28.02 24.11 -2.46
C THR A 512 29.39 24.41 -1.85
N PRO A 513 30.17 25.38 -2.39
CA PRO A 513 31.44 25.78 -1.79
C PRO A 513 31.24 26.20 -0.34
N ILE A 514 32.15 25.77 0.54
CA ILE A 514 32.17 26.14 1.96
C ILE A 514 33.50 26.85 2.29
N GLU A 515 33.50 27.71 3.30
CA GLU A 515 34.63 28.60 3.62
C GLU A 515 35.91 27.84 3.96
N HIS A 516 35.81 26.81 4.81
CA HIS A 516 36.94 25.97 5.20
C HIS A 516 36.75 24.57 4.64
N SER A 517 37.43 24.26 3.55
CA SER A 517 37.47 22.92 2.95
C SER A 517 38.70 22.14 3.39
N PHE A 518 38.52 20.89 3.75
CA PHE A 518 39.58 19.90 4.00
C PHE A 518 39.00 18.52 3.69
N ASP A 519 39.74 17.46 3.93
CA ASP A 519 39.23 16.11 3.78
C ASP A 519 39.74 15.28 4.95
N THR A 520 38.83 14.76 5.77
CA THR A 520 39.18 14.00 6.97
C THR A 520 38.13 12.93 7.22
N THR A 521 38.58 11.69 7.21
CA THR A 521 37.79 10.53 7.64
C THR A 521 37.64 10.53 9.14
N LEU A 522 36.39 10.62 9.61
CA LEU A 522 36.06 10.60 11.04
C LEU A 522 35.53 9.25 11.51
N ALA A 523 34.91 8.48 10.61
CA ALA A 523 34.41 7.12 10.85
C ALA A 523 34.39 6.33 9.53
N GLU A 524 34.13 5.01 9.62
CA GLU A 524 33.97 4.16 8.43
C GLU A 524 32.84 4.69 7.52
N GLY A 525 33.19 4.99 6.27
CA GLY A 525 32.27 5.49 5.26
C GLY A 525 31.83 6.96 5.41
N ILE A 526 32.40 7.72 6.37
CA ILE A 526 32.05 9.13 6.60
C ILE A 526 33.29 10.01 6.67
N ASP A 527 33.34 10.96 5.74
CA ASP A 527 34.31 12.04 5.71
C ASP A 527 33.65 13.38 6.07
N LEU A 528 34.38 14.21 6.78
CA LEU A 528 34.08 15.63 6.93
C LEU A 528 34.94 16.41 5.92
N ILE A 529 34.28 17.05 4.97
CA ILE A 529 34.94 17.75 3.86
C ILE A 529 34.98 19.27 4.01
N GLY A 530 34.37 19.80 5.07
CA GLY A 530 34.52 21.21 5.44
C GLY A 530 33.57 21.70 6.53
N TYR A 531 33.78 22.94 6.96
CA TYR A 531 32.87 23.66 7.85
C TYR A 531 32.79 25.16 7.54
N GLN A 532 31.75 25.79 8.07
CA GLN A 532 31.55 27.24 8.09
C GLN A 532 31.04 27.66 9.47
N LEU A 533 31.54 28.78 9.97
CA LEU A 533 31.10 29.40 11.22
C LEU A 533 30.43 30.73 10.90
N ASP A 534 29.17 30.89 11.30
CA ASP A 534 28.49 32.17 11.16
C ASP A 534 28.66 33.01 12.45
N PRO A 535 28.48 34.35 12.39
CA PRO A 535 28.58 35.20 13.56
C PRO A 535 27.63 34.77 14.69
N ILE A 536 28.10 34.88 15.93
CA ILE A 536 27.30 34.57 17.12
C ILE A 536 26.05 35.46 17.13
N ALA A 537 24.89 34.82 17.29
CA ALA A 537 23.60 35.48 17.40
C ALA A 537 22.86 34.92 18.60
N GLU A 538 22.35 35.80 19.47
CA GLU A 538 21.53 35.40 20.62
C GLU A 538 22.18 34.32 21.51
N GLY A 539 23.50 34.41 21.76
CA GLY A 539 24.22 33.44 22.60
C GLY A 539 24.43 32.06 21.95
N MET A 540 24.20 31.94 20.64
CA MET A 540 24.40 30.73 19.86
C MET A 540 25.46 30.95 18.79
N LEU A 541 26.33 29.96 18.57
CA LEU A 541 27.25 29.91 17.44
C LEU A 541 26.65 28.98 16.36
N PRO A 542 26.16 29.50 15.22
CA PRO A 542 25.72 28.65 14.11
C PRO A 542 26.93 28.03 13.42
N ILE A 543 26.89 26.72 13.23
CA ILE A 543 27.95 25.93 12.61
C ILE A 543 27.33 25.13 11.47
N THR A 544 27.91 25.24 10.28
CA THR A 544 27.59 24.35 9.16
C THR A 544 28.73 23.35 8.99
N LEU A 545 28.43 22.05 9.01
CA LEU A 545 29.33 20.95 8.70
C LEU A 545 28.97 20.37 7.35
N LEU A 546 29.96 20.08 6.51
CA LEU A 546 29.79 19.47 5.20
C LEU A 546 30.36 18.05 5.22
N TRP A 547 29.48 17.08 5.12
CA TRP A 547 29.79 15.65 5.17
C TRP A 547 29.79 15.04 3.77
N GLN A 548 30.62 14.02 3.57
CA GLN A 548 30.58 13.16 2.40
C GLN A 548 30.55 11.70 2.83
N ALA A 549 29.59 10.94 2.29
CA ALA A 549 29.57 9.49 2.44
C ALA A 549 30.50 8.86 1.40
N THR A 550 31.59 8.24 1.85
CA THR A 550 32.55 7.53 0.99
C THR A 550 32.23 6.05 0.82
N ASP A 551 31.41 5.52 1.71
CA ASP A 551 30.77 4.20 1.62
C ASP A 551 29.45 4.26 2.40
N ILE A 552 28.76 3.14 2.56
CA ILE A 552 27.59 2.98 3.41
C ILE A 552 28.03 2.97 4.88
N PRO A 553 27.61 3.95 5.71
CA PRO A 553 27.95 3.94 7.12
C PRO A 553 27.29 2.74 7.84
N PRO A 554 28.00 2.05 8.75
CA PRO A 554 27.50 0.82 9.37
C PRO A 554 26.43 1.08 10.44
N GLU A 555 26.37 2.29 11.02
CA GLU A 555 25.46 2.63 12.11
C GLU A 555 24.99 4.10 12.10
N ASP A 556 24.13 4.44 13.07
CA ASP A 556 23.66 5.80 13.31
C ASP A 556 24.60 6.53 14.28
N TYR A 557 25.35 7.51 13.79
CA TYR A 557 26.26 8.30 14.61
C TYR A 557 25.56 9.49 15.30
N LEU A 558 26.15 9.93 16.41
CA LEU A 558 25.92 11.23 17.03
C LEU A 558 27.12 12.14 16.79
N ILE A 559 26.86 13.43 16.72
CA ILE A 559 27.86 14.49 16.70
C ILE A 559 27.91 15.09 18.11
N GLN A 560 29.12 15.18 18.65
CA GLN A 560 29.42 15.97 19.84
C GLN A 560 30.33 17.13 19.45
N LEU A 561 29.91 18.34 19.78
CA LEU A 561 30.73 19.55 19.65
C LEU A 561 31.01 20.12 21.03
N THR A 562 32.25 20.52 21.23
CA THR A 562 32.72 21.14 22.46
C THR A 562 33.50 22.38 22.11
N LEU A 563 33.17 23.50 22.75
CA LEU A 563 33.92 24.74 22.67
C LEU A 563 34.59 24.98 24.02
N THR A 564 35.92 24.99 24.03
CA THR A 564 36.71 25.18 25.24
C THR A 564 37.42 26.53 25.24
N ASP A 565 37.60 27.08 26.44
CA ASP A 565 38.45 28.23 26.71
C ASP A 565 39.95 27.86 26.72
N PRO A 566 40.88 28.83 26.89
CA PRO A 566 42.32 28.55 26.95
C PRO A 566 42.77 27.70 28.15
N ASP A 567 41.93 27.57 29.19
CA ASP A 567 42.17 26.80 30.41
C ASP A 567 41.45 25.43 30.35
N ASP A 568 41.02 25.00 29.15
CA ASP A 568 40.26 23.78 28.86
C ASP A 568 38.86 23.71 29.52
N GLY A 569 38.33 24.85 29.99
CA GLY A 569 36.96 24.99 30.48
C GLY A 569 35.94 24.96 29.35
N VAL A 570 34.89 24.12 29.48
CA VAL A 570 33.83 24.04 28.47
C VAL A 570 32.86 25.21 28.61
N ILE A 571 32.80 26.04 27.57
CA ILE A 571 31.94 27.22 27.49
C ILE A 571 30.76 27.03 26.51
N GLY A 572 30.77 25.97 25.72
CA GLY A 572 29.65 25.59 24.86
C GLY A 572 29.69 24.10 24.51
N SER A 573 28.53 23.47 24.41
CA SER A 573 28.41 22.06 24.04
C SER A 573 27.18 21.79 23.19
N TRP A 574 27.27 20.80 22.31
CA TRP A 574 26.14 20.29 21.55
C TRP A 574 26.27 18.78 21.39
N LEU A 575 25.15 18.05 21.53
CA LEU A 575 25.07 16.61 21.29
C LEU A 575 23.78 16.29 20.53
N GLY A 576 23.88 15.55 19.42
CA GLY A 576 22.70 15.16 18.65
C GLY A 576 23.02 14.38 17.38
N HIS A 577 21.98 13.96 16.67
CA HIS A 577 22.14 13.32 15.37
C HIS A 577 22.39 14.35 14.26
N PRO A 578 23.17 14.00 13.22
CA PRO A 578 23.27 14.83 12.02
C PRO A 578 21.90 15.17 11.44
N ILE A 579 21.74 16.39 10.90
CA ILE A 579 20.50 16.89 10.27
C ILE A 579 19.30 16.81 11.23
N GLY A 580 19.55 17.02 12.53
CA GLY A 580 18.53 16.96 13.57
C GLY A 580 17.79 15.62 13.65
N GLY A 581 18.41 14.52 13.20
CA GLY A 581 17.83 13.18 13.23
C GLY A 581 16.84 12.86 12.10
N ARG A 582 16.63 13.77 11.13
CA ARG A 582 15.70 13.55 10.02
C ARG A 582 16.21 12.59 8.95
N TYR A 583 17.53 12.45 8.82
CA TYR A 583 18.17 11.53 7.88
C TYR A 583 19.31 10.78 8.57
N PRO A 584 19.10 9.53 9.02
CA PRO A 584 20.12 8.77 9.74
C PRO A 584 21.37 8.49 8.89
N THR A 585 22.55 8.45 9.50
CA THR A 585 23.82 8.19 8.80
C THR A 585 23.84 6.82 8.12
N ARG A 586 23.22 5.80 8.71
CA ARG A 586 23.09 4.48 8.04
C ARG A 586 22.35 4.55 6.71
N ALA A 587 21.51 5.57 6.50
CA ALA A 587 20.75 5.76 5.27
C ALA A 587 21.53 6.52 4.21
N TRP A 588 22.72 7.03 4.53
CA TRP A 588 23.61 7.67 3.57
C TRP A 588 24.12 6.61 2.59
N ASP A 589 24.18 6.99 1.32
CA ASP A 589 24.72 6.17 0.25
C ASP A 589 26.02 6.79 -0.25
N GLU A 590 26.92 5.96 -0.77
CA GLU A 590 28.19 6.39 -1.37
C GLU A 590 27.98 7.56 -2.34
N GLY A 591 28.71 8.65 -2.14
CA GLY A 591 28.66 9.89 -2.93
C GLY A 591 27.61 10.90 -2.47
N ASP A 592 26.84 10.63 -1.42
CA ASP A 592 25.99 11.65 -0.81
C ASP A 592 26.83 12.75 -0.17
N ILE A 593 26.46 14.00 -0.42
CA ILE A 593 27.05 15.18 0.20
C ILE A 593 25.98 15.86 1.05
N ILE A 594 26.21 15.96 2.35
CA ILE A 594 25.22 16.40 3.33
C ILE A 594 25.70 17.69 4.00
N ARG A 595 24.86 18.73 3.95
CA ARG A 595 25.09 19.99 4.66
C ARG A 595 24.30 20.00 5.96
N ASP A 596 25.00 19.91 7.07
CA ASP A 596 24.42 19.88 8.41
C ASP A 596 24.57 21.23 9.10
N THR A 597 23.47 21.86 9.50
CA THR A 597 23.50 23.17 10.19
C THR A 597 22.99 23.01 11.60
N LEU A 598 23.82 23.35 12.58
CA LEU A 598 23.55 23.20 13.99
C LEU A 598 23.80 24.52 14.74
N LEU A 599 23.15 24.66 15.89
CA LEU A 599 23.24 25.83 16.76
C LEU A 599 23.91 25.41 18.06
N LEU A 600 25.16 25.85 18.28
CA LEU A 600 25.92 25.56 19.49
C LEU A 600 25.59 26.58 20.58
N PRO A 601 24.91 26.20 21.68
CA PRO A 601 24.66 27.10 22.79
C PRO A 601 25.93 27.43 23.54
N LEU A 602 26.06 28.71 23.91
CA LEU A 602 27.19 29.24 24.63
C LEU A 602 26.75 29.74 26.02
N LEU A 603 27.60 29.49 27.01
CA LEU A 603 27.49 30.08 28.34
C LEU A 603 28.12 31.48 28.34
N SER A 604 27.77 32.31 29.32
CA SER A 604 28.22 33.70 29.35
C SER A 604 29.73 33.82 29.59
N THR A 605 30.36 34.83 28.97
CA THR A 605 31.80 35.08 29.06
C THR A 605 32.03 36.55 29.41
N SER A 606 32.94 36.81 30.34
CA SER A 606 33.14 38.15 30.92
C SER A 606 34.18 39.01 30.19
N SER A 607 34.96 38.42 29.29
CA SER A 607 36.01 39.09 28.52
C SER A 607 36.19 38.46 27.14
N ASP A 608 36.86 39.19 26.25
CA ASP A 608 37.34 38.63 24.99
C ASP A 608 38.24 37.42 25.28
N MET A 609 38.06 36.34 24.51
CA MET A 609 38.83 35.13 24.69
C MET A 609 39.06 34.39 23.37
N LYS A 610 40.09 33.56 23.37
CA LYS A 610 40.33 32.59 22.31
C LYS A 610 39.74 31.25 22.72
N ALA A 611 38.99 30.61 21.84
CA ALA A 611 38.41 29.30 22.09
C ALA A 611 38.85 28.28 21.05
N THR A 612 38.74 27.02 21.41
CA THR A 612 39.00 25.87 20.53
C THR A 612 37.69 25.10 20.34
N LEU A 613 37.31 24.87 19.08
CA LEU A 613 36.13 24.09 18.71
C LEU A 613 36.56 22.70 18.26
N THR A 614 36.08 21.68 18.97
CA THR A 614 36.35 20.27 18.66
C THR A 614 35.06 19.53 18.29
N LEU A 615 35.17 18.63 17.32
CA LEU A 615 34.14 17.71 16.87
C LEU A 615 34.53 16.27 17.19
N THR A 616 33.60 15.50 17.74
CA THR A 616 33.74 14.07 17.98
C THR A 616 32.51 13.36 17.42
N LEU A 617 32.71 12.27 16.67
CA LEU A 617 31.63 11.35 16.32
C LEU A 617 31.51 10.28 17.41
N LEU A 618 30.28 10.00 17.84
CA LEU A 618 29.96 8.95 18.79
C LEU A 618 29.15 7.86 18.12
N ASP A 619 29.44 6.61 18.48
CA ASP A 619 28.66 5.44 18.08
C ASP A 619 27.32 5.35 18.83
N THR A 620 26.55 4.30 18.54
CA THR A 620 25.26 4.03 19.20
C THR A 620 25.35 3.70 20.70
N ALA A 621 26.56 3.45 21.23
CA ALA A 621 26.86 3.28 22.65
C ALA A 621 27.44 4.56 23.29
N ASN A 622 27.32 5.70 22.60
CA ASN A 622 27.86 7.00 22.98
C ASN A 622 29.38 6.98 23.20
N GLN A 623 30.11 6.07 22.54
CA GLN A 623 31.57 6.01 22.59
C GLN A 623 32.18 6.74 21.40
N PRO A 624 33.28 7.50 21.60
CA PRO A 624 34.00 8.13 20.50
C PRO A 624 34.50 7.11 19.47
N THR A 625 34.19 7.33 18.19
CA THR A 625 34.67 6.48 17.09
C THR A 625 36.10 6.83 16.65
N SER A 626 36.53 8.05 16.95
CA SER A 626 37.85 8.59 16.65
C SER A 626 38.29 9.63 17.68
N GLN A 627 39.55 10.06 17.60
CA GLN A 627 40.06 11.16 18.42
C GLN A 627 39.33 12.47 18.06
N PRO A 628 39.05 13.37 19.04
CA PRO A 628 38.40 14.65 18.76
C PRO A 628 39.13 15.45 17.67
N PHE A 629 38.41 15.83 16.63
CA PHE A 629 38.91 16.62 15.52
C PHE A 629 38.78 18.12 15.84
N THR A 630 39.88 18.87 15.75
CA THR A 630 39.86 20.31 15.95
C THR A 630 39.39 21.02 14.69
N LEU A 631 38.16 21.55 14.69
CA LEU A 631 37.60 22.32 13.58
C LEU A 631 38.30 23.68 13.46
N ALA A 632 38.30 24.43 14.56
CA ALA A 632 38.90 25.76 14.63
C ALA A 632 39.72 25.91 15.91
N SER A 633 40.94 26.41 15.77
CA SER A 633 41.77 26.84 16.91
C SER A 633 41.84 28.35 16.95
N ASN A 634 41.90 28.93 18.15
CA ASN A 634 42.00 30.38 18.36
C ASN A 634 40.78 31.19 17.85
N LEU A 635 39.57 30.62 17.92
CA LEU A 635 38.34 31.35 17.60
C LEU A 635 38.20 32.55 18.54
N SER A 636 38.11 33.77 17.99
CA SER A 636 37.97 34.97 18.80
C SER A 636 36.50 35.17 19.20
N LEU A 637 36.21 35.07 20.50
CA LEU A 637 34.89 35.27 21.06
C LEU A 637 34.83 36.61 21.78
N ALA A 638 33.88 37.45 21.38
CA ALA A 638 33.54 38.67 22.12
C ALA A 638 32.82 38.31 23.44
N PRO A 639 32.77 39.20 24.44
CA PRO A 639 32.12 38.92 25.72
C PRO A 639 30.63 38.67 25.50
N LEU A 640 30.14 37.54 25.96
CA LEU A 640 28.74 37.16 25.86
C LEU A 640 27.99 37.70 27.08
N PRO A 641 26.94 38.52 26.89
CA PRO A 641 26.21 39.09 28.01
C PRO A 641 25.62 37.98 28.88
N ASN A 642 25.76 38.10 30.20
CA ASN A 642 25.06 37.25 31.16
C ASN A 642 23.57 37.63 31.22
N ARG A 643 22.87 37.43 30.11
CA ARG A 643 21.43 37.61 30.01
C ARG A 643 20.79 36.23 30.04
N PRO A 644 19.63 36.07 30.70
CA PRO A 644 18.80 34.90 30.48
C PRO A 644 18.56 34.78 28.98
N LEU A 645 19.16 33.77 28.34
CA LEU A 645 18.50 33.19 27.18
C LEU A 645 17.14 32.77 27.72
N PRO A 646 16.01 33.11 27.06
CA PRO A 646 14.80 32.36 27.35
C PRO A 646 15.23 30.89 27.27
N PRO A 647 14.79 30.01 28.19
CA PRO A 647 14.97 28.59 27.93
C PRO A 647 14.30 28.42 26.56
N THR A 648 15.13 28.16 25.55
CA THR A 648 14.73 28.19 24.16
C THR A 648 15.05 26.82 23.69
N GLU A 649 13.99 26.10 23.41
CA GLU A 649 14.06 24.84 22.72
C GLU A 649 14.74 25.07 21.36
N LEU A 650 15.99 24.59 21.23
CA LEU A 650 16.76 24.72 20.00
C LEU A 650 16.44 23.58 19.05
N ARG A 651 15.83 23.91 17.91
CA ARG A 651 15.57 22.97 16.81
C ARG A 651 16.59 23.15 15.68
N THR A 652 17.28 22.07 15.33
CA THR A 652 18.24 22.02 14.21
C THR A 652 17.74 21.21 13.01
N ASP A 653 16.54 20.66 13.09
CA ASP A 653 15.99 19.77 12.05
C ASP A 653 15.31 20.52 10.87
N GLY A 654 15.17 21.85 10.95
CA GLY A 654 14.61 22.71 9.88
C GLY A 654 13.08 22.75 9.73
N LEU A 655 12.29 22.05 10.55
CA LEU A 655 10.81 22.21 10.61
C LEU A 655 10.36 23.56 11.27
N PRO A 656 9.05 23.88 11.33
CA PRO A 656 8.53 24.99 12.13
C PRO A 656 8.72 24.80 13.65
N SER A 657 8.88 25.88 14.42
CA SER A 657 8.99 25.81 15.89
C SER A 657 7.73 25.30 16.61
N THR A 658 6.57 25.33 15.94
CA THR A 658 5.32 24.78 16.46
C THR A 658 5.17 23.28 16.21
N SER A 659 6.09 22.66 15.47
CA SER A 659 6.03 21.23 15.17
C SER A 659 6.45 20.41 16.39
N PRO A 660 5.77 19.29 16.66
CA PRO A 660 6.16 18.40 17.75
C PRO A 660 7.50 17.73 17.44
N PHE A 661 8.27 17.47 18.49
CA PHE A 661 9.47 16.63 18.41
C PHE A 661 9.09 15.18 18.17
N THR A 662 9.95 14.47 17.48
CA THR A 662 9.79 13.04 17.22
C THR A 662 11.04 12.29 17.68
N TYR A 663 10.98 10.96 17.68
CA TYR A 663 12.15 10.10 17.83
C TYR A 663 13.39 10.64 17.09
N ARG A 664 14.55 10.64 17.75
CA ARG A 664 15.86 11.19 17.34
C ARG A 664 15.99 12.71 17.31
N SER A 665 14.93 13.45 17.61
CA SER A 665 15.07 14.89 17.73
C SER A 665 15.93 15.23 18.94
N THR A 666 16.77 16.24 18.80
CA THR A 666 17.60 16.78 19.88
C THR A 666 16.89 17.98 20.51
N LEU A 667 16.69 17.91 21.82
CA LEU A 667 16.23 19.01 22.66
C LEU A 667 17.44 19.56 23.41
N SER A 668 17.80 20.82 23.19
CA SER A 668 18.91 21.46 23.90
C SER A 668 18.42 22.65 24.68
N PHE A 669 18.81 22.73 25.95
CA PHE A 669 18.45 23.82 26.86
C PHE A 669 19.71 24.44 27.47
N ALA A 670 19.89 25.74 27.28
CA ALA A 670 20.88 26.55 27.98
C ALA A 670 20.17 27.33 29.10
N ILE A 671 20.50 27.04 30.35
CA ILE A 671 19.79 27.54 31.53
C ILE A 671 20.79 28.29 32.43
N PRO A 672 20.76 29.63 32.41
CA PRO A 672 21.64 30.45 33.24
C PRO A 672 21.39 30.24 34.73
N ASP A 673 22.46 30.38 35.52
CA ASP A 673 22.45 30.27 36.99
C ASP A 673 21.94 28.94 37.57
N LEU A 674 21.64 27.95 36.72
CA LEU A 674 21.30 26.60 37.16
C LEU A 674 22.58 25.78 37.34
N THR A 675 22.76 25.20 38.54
CA THR A 675 23.92 24.36 38.88
C THR A 675 23.56 22.88 39.06
N THR A 676 22.29 22.53 38.91
CA THR A 676 21.79 21.16 38.98
C THR A 676 21.23 20.72 37.63
N PRO A 677 21.48 19.48 37.18
CA PRO A 677 20.92 19.00 35.92
C PRO A 677 19.38 19.05 35.91
N PRO A 678 18.73 19.65 34.90
CA PRO A 678 17.27 19.66 34.79
C PRO A 678 16.72 18.27 34.40
N GLN A 679 15.40 18.09 34.50
CA GLN A 679 14.69 16.89 34.08
C GLN A 679 13.53 17.24 33.14
N LEU A 680 13.10 16.28 32.32
CA LEU A 680 11.88 16.38 31.52
C LEU A 680 10.78 15.53 32.15
N LEU A 681 9.66 16.16 32.50
CA LEU A 681 8.47 15.49 33.02
C LEU A 681 7.48 15.23 31.87
N ALA A 682 7.10 13.97 31.71
CA ALA A 682 6.16 13.49 30.70
C ALA A 682 4.69 13.59 31.18
N PRO A 683 3.72 13.50 30.24
CA PRO A 683 2.28 13.57 30.57
C PRO A 683 1.78 12.51 31.55
N ASP A 684 2.44 11.34 31.57
CA ASP A 684 2.13 10.22 32.47
C ASP A 684 2.86 10.31 33.83
N GLY A 685 3.64 11.36 34.04
CA GLY A 685 4.42 11.60 35.26
C GLY A 685 5.81 10.95 35.26
N GLN A 686 6.21 10.26 34.19
CA GLN A 686 7.58 9.75 34.07
C GLN A 686 8.58 10.90 33.92
N SER A 687 9.74 10.80 34.58
CA SER A 687 10.81 11.80 34.49
C SER A 687 12.02 11.27 33.72
N PHE A 688 12.58 12.09 32.83
CA PHE A 688 13.73 11.78 31.99
C PHE A 688 14.92 12.69 32.31
N THR A 689 16.12 12.13 32.37
CA THR A 689 17.37 12.86 32.58
C THR A 689 18.05 13.21 31.25
N PRO A 690 18.90 14.25 31.19
CA PRO A 690 19.62 14.60 29.97
C PRO A 690 20.65 13.53 29.58
N ASP A 691 20.88 13.36 28.28
CA ASP A 691 21.91 12.50 27.69
C ASP A 691 23.32 13.11 27.81
N ALA A 692 23.41 14.44 27.81
CA ALA A 692 24.65 15.17 28.09
C ALA A 692 24.37 16.46 28.86
N VAL A 693 25.28 16.80 29.78
CA VAL A 693 25.20 18.00 30.62
C VAL A 693 26.55 18.66 30.76
N THR A 694 26.59 19.97 30.54
CA THR A 694 27.74 20.84 30.82
C THR A 694 27.33 21.84 31.90
N THR A 695 27.99 21.81 33.05
CA THR A 695 27.69 22.71 34.18
C THR A 695 28.87 23.62 34.49
N THR A 696 28.60 24.91 34.63
CA THR A 696 29.59 25.93 34.98
C THR A 696 29.05 26.85 36.07
N SER A 697 29.88 27.78 36.55
CA SER A 697 29.43 28.84 37.47
C SER A 697 28.40 29.79 36.86
N THR A 698 28.32 29.86 35.53
CA THR A 698 27.43 30.75 34.77
C THR A 698 26.11 30.09 34.34
N GLY A 699 25.97 28.77 34.51
CA GLY A 699 24.76 28.03 34.16
C GLY A 699 25.02 26.61 33.67
N THR A 700 23.96 25.98 33.17
CA THR A 700 23.95 24.60 32.68
C THR A 700 23.45 24.52 31.24
N ILE A 701 24.13 23.73 30.41
CA ILE A 701 23.62 23.25 29.12
C ILE A 701 23.22 21.79 29.28
N ALA A 702 22.00 21.44 28.89
CA ALA A 702 21.48 20.07 28.94
C ALA A 702 20.92 19.66 27.57
N HIS A 703 21.30 18.46 27.11
CA HIS A 703 20.85 17.88 25.84
C HIS A 703 20.05 16.61 26.11
N PHE A 704 18.90 16.47 25.45
CA PHE A 704 18.08 15.27 25.46
C PHE A 704 17.85 14.78 24.02
N ILE A 705 17.92 13.48 23.81
CA ILE A 705 17.62 12.81 22.55
C ILE A 705 16.32 12.04 22.75
N VAL A 706 15.30 12.40 21.97
CA VAL A 706 13.97 11.78 22.11
C VAL A 706 14.07 10.30 21.74
N ALA A 707 13.89 9.42 22.73
CA ALA A 707 13.93 7.98 22.52
C ALA A 707 12.58 7.44 22.03
N ALA A 708 12.62 6.26 21.42
CA ALA A 708 11.45 5.66 20.77
C ALA A 708 10.34 5.28 21.76
N ASN A 709 10.70 4.97 23.01
CA ASN A 709 9.79 4.57 24.09
C ASN A 709 9.19 5.75 24.86
N TRP A 710 9.57 7.00 24.54
CA TRP A 710 9.01 8.16 25.21
C TRP A 710 7.51 8.31 24.88
N PRO A 711 6.63 8.51 25.89
CA PRO A 711 5.21 8.77 25.68
C PRO A 711 4.95 9.99 24.79
N SER A 712 3.92 9.94 23.95
CA SER A 712 3.46 11.12 23.21
C SER A 712 2.67 12.07 24.13
N GLY A 713 2.86 13.37 23.96
CA GLY A 713 2.12 14.43 24.64
C GLY A 713 3.02 15.61 25.02
N ASP A 714 2.55 16.43 25.96
CA ASP A 714 3.23 17.67 26.33
C ASP A 714 4.18 17.46 27.52
N TYR A 715 5.44 17.82 27.32
CA TYR A 715 6.52 17.70 28.28
C TYR A 715 6.84 19.03 28.92
N GLN A 716 7.29 18.99 30.17
CA GLN A 716 7.74 20.17 30.90
C GLN A 716 9.19 19.99 31.34
N LEU A 717 10.00 21.04 31.15
CA LEU A 717 11.34 21.09 31.73
C LEU A 717 11.24 21.51 33.19
N THR A 718 11.82 20.74 34.09
CA THR A 718 11.73 20.95 35.53
C THR A 718 13.08 20.87 36.23
N THR A 719 13.17 21.39 37.44
CA THR A 719 14.27 21.06 38.37
C THR A 719 14.04 19.70 39.00
N PRO A 720 15.09 18.95 39.41
CA PRO A 720 14.92 17.76 40.24
C PRO A 720 14.06 18.03 41.50
N PRO A 721 13.32 17.03 42.02
CA PRO A 721 12.41 17.22 43.14
C PRO A 721 13.16 17.58 44.43
N LEU A 722 12.68 18.61 45.15
CA LEU A 722 13.35 19.17 46.33
C LEU A 722 13.24 18.27 47.59
N THR A 723 12.25 17.37 47.64
CA THR A 723 12.07 16.39 48.73
C THR A 723 11.47 15.08 48.21
N ALA A 724 12.22 13.97 48.35
CA ALA A 724 11.71 12.62 48.12
C ALA A 724 11.25 12.02 49.46
N THR A 725 9.99 12.24 49.85
CA THR A 725 9.35 11.43 50.89
C THR A 725 8.27 10.58 50.25
N ALA A 726 8.20 9.30 50.61
CA ALA A 726 7.43 8.27 49.91
C ALA A 726 5.91 8.53 49.81
N ASN A 727 5.39 9.58 50.48
CA ASN A 727 3.97 9.90 50.57
C ASN A 727 3.63 11.37 50.22
N ALA A 728 4.58 12.18 49.74
CA ALA A 728 4.33 13.55 49.27
C ALA A 728 4.47 13.63 47.75
N GLN A 729 3.63 14.43 47.09
CA GLN A 729 3.85 14.73 45.68
C GLN A 729 5.20 15.45 45.53
N PRO A 730 6.07 15.01 44.61
CA PRO A 730 7.33 15.70 44.34
C PRO A 730 7.07 17.13 43.83
N ASP A 731 7.58 18.13 44.55
CA ASP A 731 7.55 19.53 44.13
C ASP A 731 8.63 19.79 43.08
N PHE A 732 8.20 20.05 41.85
CA PHE A 732 9.04 20.41 40.70
C PHE A 732 8.86 21.90 40.37
N ALA A 733 9.96 22.65 40.20
CA ALA A 733 9.88 24.00 39.63
C ALA A 733 9.90 23.89 38.10
N ILE A 734 8.89 24.47 37.44
CA ILE A 734 8.81 24.51 35.97
C ILE A 734 9.81 25.56 35.44
N LEU A 735 10.74 25.12 34.60
CA LEU A 735 11.77 25.94 34.00
C LEU A 735 11.40 26.42 32.58
N HIS A 736 10.53 25.69 31.86
CA HIS A 736 10.12 26.04 30.48
C HIS A 736 8.64 25.75 30.25
N SER A 737 8.00 26.49 29.33
CA SER A 737 6.63 26.21 28.87
C SER A 737 6.51 24.80 28.27
N PRO A 738 5.32 24.18 28.30
CA PRO A 738 5.17 22.85 27.73
C PRO A 738 5.44 22.83 26.23
N PHE A 739 6.09 21.78 25.76
CA PHE A 739 6.33 21.48 24.35
C PHE A 739 5.91 20.05 24.04
N SER A 740 5.61 19.76 22.77
CA SER A 740 4.95 18.51 22.40
C SER A 740 5.91 17.51 21.78
N ILE A 741 5.88 16.25 22.24
CA ILE A 741 6.56 15.11 21.64
C ILE A 741 5.50 14.19 21.02
N ARG A 742 5.73 13.74 19.79
CA ARG A 742 4.88 12.78 19.07
C ARG A 742 5.67 11.60 18.54
N ASN A 743 5.60 10.50 19.27
CA ASN A 743 6.04 9.18 18.84
C ASN A 743 4.87 8.34 18.31
N ARG A 744 5.19 7.25 17.61
CA ARG A 744 4.18 6.32 17.09
C ARG A 744 3.35 5.71 18.24
N PRO A 745 2.03 5.48 18.04
CA PRO A 745 1.21 4.75 19.00
C PRO A 745 1.75 3.33 19.22
N ARG A 746 1.66 2.82 20.45
CA ARG A 746 2.15 1.49 20.83
C ARG A 746 1.10 0.75 21.66
N GLN A 747 1.06 -0.57 21.54
CA GLN A 747 0.22 -1.45 22.35
C GLN A 747 1.12 -2.28 23.27
N PHE A 748 0.73 -2.42 24.54
CA PHE A 748 1.47 -3.20 25.54
C PHE A 748 0.60 -4.29 26.19
N THR A 749 -0.69 -4.32 25.85
CA THR A 749 -1.63 -5.31 26.38
C THR A 749 -1.86 -6.39 25.33
N PRO A 750 -1.60 -7.68 25.65
CA PRO A 750 -1.81 -8.77 24.71
C PRO A 750 -3.28 -8.86 24.26
N PRO A 751 -3.56 -8.94 22.95
CA PRO A 751 -4.91 -9.23 22.47
C PRO A 751 -5.28 -10.69 22.77
N PRO A 752 -6.57 -11.06 22.72
CA PRO A 752 -6.97 -12.46 22.69
C PRO A 752 -6.44 -13.11 21.39
N MET A 753 -6.01 -14.38 21.48
CA MET A 753 -5.39 -15.10 20.37
C MET A 753 -6.01 -16.50 20.25
N ALA A 754 -6.28 -16.96 19.04
CA ALA A 754 -6.89 -18.27 18.81
C ALA A 754 -5.95 -19.44 19.16
N ILE A 755 -4.68 -19.35 18.74
CA ILE A 755 -3.65 -20.34 19.02
C ILE A 755 -2.54 -19.63 19.81
N PRO A 756 -2.47 -19.80 21.14
CA PRO A 756 -1.36 -19.26 21.91
C PRO A 756 -0.07 -20.00 21.54
N LEU A 757 1.02 -19.24 21.43
CA LEU A 757 2.37 -19.70 21.19
C LEU A 757 3.29 -19.13 22.29
N ASP A 758 4.53 -19.59 22.32
CA ASP A 758 5.60 -19.00 23.14
C ASP A 758 6.94 -19.20 22.42
N ALA A 759 7.00 -18.69 21.18
CA ALA A 759 8.17 -18.89 20.32
C ALA A 759 9.11 -17.68 20.45
N ASN A 760 10.14 -17.84 21.27
CA ASN A 760 11.15 -16.82 21.51
C ASN A 760 12.29 -16.92 20.47
N PHE A 761 12.59 -15.80 19.80
CA PHE A 761 13.64 -15.68 18.80
C PHE A 761 14.77 -14.81 19.34
N ASP A 762 15.94 -15.43 19.55
CA ASP A 762 17.17 -14.80 20.05
C ASP A 762 16.97 -13.93 21.30
N ASN A 763 16.00 -14.20 22.18
CA ASN A 763 15.63 -13.32 23.30
C ASN A 763 15.31 -11.87 22.86
N ARG A 764 14.88 -11.68 21.61
CA ARG A 764 14.54 -10.38 21.02
C ARG A 764 13.05 -10.24 20.82
N ILE A 765 12.44 -11.21 20.14
CA ILE A 765 11.03 -11.20 19.79
C ILE A 765 10.40 -12.51 20.24
N THR A 766 9.25 -12.44 20.88
CA THR A 766 8.43 -13.62 21.18
C THR A 766 7.16 -13.57 20.32
N ILE A 767 6.87 -14.62 19.56
CA ILE A 767 5.54 -14.78 18.96
C ILE A 767 4.63 -15.34 20.05
N LEU A 768 3.71 -14.50 20.53
CA LEU A 768 2.74 -14.81 21.60
C LEU A 768 1.60 -15.72 21.11
N GLY A 769 1.29 -15.69 19.82
CA GLY A 769 0.20 -16.47 19.26
C GLY A 769 -0.16 -16.09 17.83
N VAL A 770 -1.08 -16.87 17.27
CA VAL A 770 -1.58 -16.70 15.90
C VAL A 770 -3.09 -16.88 15.83
N ASP A 771 -3.75 -16.02 15.07
CA ASP A 771 -5.11 -16.25 14.58
C ASP A 771 -5.04 -16.91 13.20
N LEU A 772 -5.56 -18.14 13.11
CA LEU A 772 -5.62 -18.93 11.88
C LEU A 772 -7.08 -19.32 11.59
N PRO A 773 -7.89 -18.41 11.02
CA PRO A 773 -9.34 -18.60 10.85
C PRO A 773 -9.69 -19.71 9.85
N GLN A 774 -8.76 -20.09 8.96
CA GLN A 774 -8.95 -21.22 8.04
C GLN A 774 -7.69 -22.10 7.96
N ARG A 775 -7.90 -23.41 7.88
CA ARG A 775 -6.85 -24.43 7.72
C ARG A 775 -6.94 -25.19 6.40
N ARG A 776 -7.77 -24.72 5.46
CA ARG A 776 -8.00 -25.28 4.13
C ARG A 776 -7.83 -24.18 3.09
N VAL A 777 -7.15 -24.48 1.99
CA VAL A 777 -6.88 -23.54 0.89
C VAL A 777 -6.61 -24.32 -0.40
N ASN A 778 -6.93 -23.79 -1.59
CA ASN A 778 -6.57 -24.45 -2.85
C ASN A 778 -5.23 -23.91 -3.40
N PRO A 779 -4.53 -24.66 -4.26
CA PRO A 779 -3.42 -24.11 -5.04
C PRO A 779 -3.84 -22.85 -5.82
N GLY A 780 -3.04 -21.79 -5.76
CA GLY A 780 -3.31 -20.49 -6.38
C GLY A 780 -4.14 -19.52 -5.53
N ASP A 781 -4.81 -19.98 -4.48
CA ASP A 781 -5.51 -19.12 -3.51
C ASP A 781 -4.53 -18.56 -2.46
N SER A 782 -5.04 -17.77 -1.52
CA SER A 782 -4.32 -17.32 -0.32
C SER A 782 -5.14 -17.57 0.95
N PHE A 783 -4.49 -17.61 2.11
CA PHE A 783 -5.19 -17.72 3.40
C PHE A 783 -4.75 -16.66 4.41
N PRO A 784 -5.71 -16.09 5.19
CA PRO A 784 -5.39 -15.06 6.15
C PRO A 784 -4.82 -15.65 7.45
N ILE A 785 -3.83 -14.98 8.01
CA ILE A 785 -3.31 -15.18 9.37
C ILE A 785 -3.11 -13.83 10.08
N THR A 786 -3.17 -13.82 11.40
CA THR A 786 -2.67 -12.68 12.20
C THR A 786 -1.66 -13.19 13.21
N LEU A 787 -0.43 -12.67 13.17
CA LEU A 787 0.62 -12.98 14.13
C LEU A 787 0.69 -11.91 15.21
N HIS A 788 0.76 -12.33 16.47
CA HIS A 788 0.91 -11.44 17.62
C HIS A 788 2.31 -11.59 18.21
N MET A 789 3.08 -10.52 18.19
CA MET A 789 4.51 -10.53 18.50
C MET A 789 4.80 -9.54 19.61
N GLN A 790 5.65 -9.90 20.57
CA GLN A 790 6.13 -9.02 21.63
C GLN A 790 7.63 -8.77 21.47
N ALA A 791 8.06 -7.51 21.60
CA ALA A 791 9.47 -7.19 21.76
C ALA A 791 9.93 -7.42 23.21
N GLU A 792 10.99 -8.20 23.38
CA GLU A 792 11.64 -8.41 24.67
C GLU A 792 12.70 -7.35 24.97
N ARG A 793 13.22 -6.70 23.92
CA ARG A 793 14.21 -5.62 24.01
C ARG A 793 14.11 -4.67 22.83
N THR A 794 14.90 -3.60 22.84
CA THR A 794 15.10 -2.77 21.65
C THR A 794 15.83 -3.57 20.57
N MET A 795 15.35 -3.51 19.32
CA MET A 795 15.87 -4.37 18.25
C MET A 795 17.19 -3.89 17.67
N GLY A 796 17.40 -2.57 17.58
CA GLY A 796 18.60 -1.96 17.00
C GLY A 796 18.81 -2.24 15.50
N ARG A 797 17.89 -2.96 14.84
CA ARG A 797 17.96 -3.27 13.40
C ARG A 797 16.59 -3.59 12.80
N HIS A 798 16.53 -3.56 11.47
CA HIS A 798 15.37 -3.98 10.68
C HIS A 798 15.36 -5.50 10.53
N LEU A 799 14.24 -6.12 10.89
CA LEU A 799 13.97 -7.53 10.72
C LEU A 799 12.78 -7.68 9.78
N SER A 800 12.91 -8.59 8.83
CA SER A 800 11.80 -9.09 8.02
C SER A 800 11.25 -10.34 8.67
N LEU A 801 9.93 -10.49 8.60
CA LEU A 801 9.23 -11.69 8.99
C LEU A 801 8.95 -12.52 7.74
N PHE A 802 9.27 -13.81 7.79
CA PHE A 802 8.89 -14.76 6.76
C PHE A 802 7.73 -15.65 7.21
N ASN A 803 6.85 -15.98 6.27
CA ASN A 803 5.73 -16.90 6.46
C ASN A 803 5.78 -17.92 5.31
N HIS A 804 6.64 -18.93 5.41
CA HIS A 804 6.86 -19.88 4.33
C HIS A 804 5.90 -21.06 4.45
N LEU A 805 5.14 -21.35 3.40
CA LEU A 805 4.26 -22.51 3.38
C LEU A 805 5.05 -23.72 2.88
N LEU A 806 5.29 -24.70 3.76
CA LEU A 806 6.12 -25.87 3.49
C LEU A 806 5.25 -27.11 3.29
N ASP A 807 5.54 -27.89 2.25
CA ASP A 807 4.96 -29.23 2.07
C ASP A 807 5.57 -30.26 3.05
N SER A 808 5.05 -31.49 3.03
CA SER A 808 5.55 -32.59 3.88
C SER A 808 7.01 -32.98 3.60
N GLY A 809 7.58 -32.56 2.46
CA GLY A 809 8.99 -32.70 2.13
C GLY A 809 9.83 -31.49 2.56
N LEU A 810 9.27 -30.54 3.31
CA LEU A 810 9.87 -29.26 3.69
C LEU A 810 10.24 -28.36 2.50
N THR A 811 9.59 -28.55 1.35
CA THR A 811 9.75 -27.68 0.20
C THR A 811 8.77 -26.52 0.30
N GLN A 812 9.25 -25.29 0.10
CA GLN A 812 8.39 -24.12 0.06
C GLN A 812 7.49 -24.14 -1.19
N ARG A 813 6.17 -23.97 -1.00
CA ARG A 813 5.12 -23.96 -2.02
C ARG A 813 4.21 -22.74 -1.90
N GLY A 814 4.76 -21.65 -1.39
CA GLY A 814 4.04 -20.42 -1.12
C GLY A 814 4.68 -19.65 0.03
N GLY A 815 4.04 -18.56 0.40
CA GLY A 815 4.51 -17.69 1.47
C GLY A 815 4.84 -16.28 1.04
N VAL A 816 5.07 -15.43 2.04
CA VAL A 816 5.41 -14.03 1.85
C VAL A 816 6.31 -13.54 2.96
N ASP A 817 7.31 -12.76 2.57
CA ASP A 817 8.26 -12.11 3.45
C ASP A 817 8.03 -10.61 3.40
N ARG A 818 7.93 -9.95 4.55
CA ARG A 818 7.93 -8.49 4.62
C ARG A 818 8.36 -7.98 5.99
N ILE A 819 8.68 -6.69 6.02
CA ILE A 819 8.75 -5.94 7.26
C ILE A 819 7.35 -5.88 7.87
N PRO A 820 7.19 -6.04 9.21
CA PRO A 820 5.89 -6.05 9.84
C PRO A 820 4.99 -4.86 9.47
N GLN A 821 3.69 -5.12 9.31
CA GLN A 821 2.63 -4.17 8.94
C GLN A 821 2.94 -3.27 7.73
N ASN A 822 3.74 -3.75 6.76
CA ASN A 822 4.17 -2.97 5.59
C ASN A 822 4.84 -1.65 6.01
N PHE A 823 6.07 -1.73 6.51
CA PHE A 823 6.95 -0.62 6.94
C PHE A 823 6.86 -0.18 8.42
N TYR A 824 6.17 -0.92 9.30
CA TYR A 824 6.27 -0.73 10.74
C TYR A 824 7.59 -1.29 11.26
N THR A 825 8.65 -0.49 11.14
CA THR A 825 10.03 -0.92 11.38
C THR A 825 10.25 -1.56 12.76
N THR A 826 10.92 -2.71 12.77
CA THR A 826 11.34 -3.40 13.99
C THR A 826 12.40 -2.65 14.77
N LEU A 827 13.17 -1.77 14.11
CA LEU A 827 14.19 -0.93 14.74
C LEU A 827 13.65 -0.18 15.96
N LEU A 828 12.39 0.26 15.85
CA LEU A 828 11.69 1.05 16.86
C LEU A 828 10.96 0.23 17.90
N TRP A 829 10.98 -1.10 17.82
CA TRP A 829 10.28 -1.92 18.80
C TRP A 829 10.92 -1.71 20.17
N VAL A 830 10.08 -1.50 21.18
CA VAL A 830 10.50 -1.24 22.55
C VAL A 830 10.12 -2.42 23.44
N PRO A 831 10.85 -2.68 24.55
CA PRO A 831 10.52 -3.79 25.44
C PRO A 831 9.05 -3.76 25.89
N GLY A 832 8.38 -4.90 25.82
CA GLY A 832 6.96 -5.09 26.14
C GLY A 832 5.98 -4.65 25.05
N GLU A 833 6.42 -4.00 23.98
CA GLU A 833 5.53 -3.63 22.87
C GLU A 833 5.01 -4.86 22.14
N ILE A 834 3.72 -4.83 21.83
CA ILE A 834 3.01 -5.88 21.12
C ILE A 834 2.60 -5.36 19.74
N VAL A 835 3.00 -6.10 18.71
CA VAL A 835 2.71 -5.81 17.31
C VAL A 835 1.91 -6.97 16.73
N SER A 836 0.68 -6.68 16.30
CA SER A 836 -0.17 -7.63 15.60
C SER A 836 -0.09 -7.38 14.10
N ASP A 837 0.20 -8.40 13.30
CA ASP A 837 0.40 -8.24 11.86
C ASP A 837 -0.37 -9.29 11.06
N ALA A 838 -1.20 -8.82 10.12
CA ALA A 838 -2.15 -9.63 9.37
C ALA A 838 -1.65 -9.88 7.94
N TYR A 839 -1.58 -11.13 7.52
CA TYR A 839 -1.06 -11.57 6.23
C TYR A 839 -2.13 -12.33 5.46
N ASP A 840 -2.16 -12.15 4.13
CA ASP A 840 -2.76 -13.09 3.20
C ASP A 840 -1.63 -13.91 2.58
N VAL A 841 -1.42 -15.13 3.09
CA VAL A 841 -0.31 -16.00 2.67
C VAL A 841 -0.66 -16.69 1.35
N PRO A 842 0.07 -16.43 0.25
CA PRO A 842 -0.23 -17.03 -1.04
C PRO A 842 0.22 -18.49 -1.10
N VAL A 843 -0.51 -19.30 -1.88
CA VAL A 843 -0.18 -20.69 -2.22
C VAL A 843 0.18 -20.76 -3.70
N ASP A 844 1.28 -21.45 -4.02
CA ASP A 844 1.70 -21.61 -5.42
C ASP A 844 0.63 -22.34 -6.24
N THR A 845 0.46 -21.92 -7.50
CA THR A 845 -0.57 -22.50 -8.40
C THR A 845 -0.32 -23.96 -8.75
N ASP A 846 0.92 -24.44 -8.60
CA ASP A 846 1.35 -25.82 -8.84
C ASP A 846 1.63 -26.61 -7.54
N ALA A 847 1.21 -26.08 -6.38
CA ALA A 847 1.33 -26.77 -5.10
C ALA A 847 0.59 -28.13 -5.13
N PRO A 848 1.26 -29.26 -4.83
CA PRO A 848 0.61 -30.57 -4.78
C PRO A 848 -0.46 -30.65 -3.69
N PRO A 849 -1.53 -31.44 -3.89
CA PRO A 849 -2.52 -31.66 -2.83
C PRO A 849 -1.90 -32.39 -1.63
N GLY A 850 -2.21 -31.96 -0.41
CA GLY A 850 -1.71 -32.59 0.79
C GLY A 850 -1.68 -31.69 2.03
N ILE A 851 -0.81 -32.07 2.98
CA ILE A 851 -0.66 -31.37 4.26
C ILE A 851 0.61 -30.53 4.28
N TYR A 852 0.43 -29.33 4.82
CA TYR A 852 1.41 -28.26 4.83
C TYR A 852 1.53 -27.66 6.23
N TRP A 853 2.67 -27.02 6.47
CA TRP A 853 2.97 -26.27 7.67
C TRP A 853 3.43 -24.87 7.30
N LEU A 854 3.00 -23.90 8.09
CA LEU A 854 3.48 -22.54 7.99
C LEU A 854 4.72 -22.41 8.87
N ASP A 855 5.87 -22.16 8.25
CA ASP A 855 7.12 -21.83 8.94
C ASP A 855 7.23 -20.32 9.10
N VAL A 856 7.32 -19.86 10.34
CA VAL A 856 7.36 -18.44 10.68
C VAL A 856 8.62 -18.10 11.45
N GLY A 857 9.34 -17.08 11.00
CA GLY A 857 10.52 -16.58 11.72
C GLY A 857 10.96 -15.20 11.24
N PHE A 858 12.14 -14.80 11.71
CA PHE A 858 12.69 -13.47 11.48
C PHE A 858 14.11 -13.53 10.95
N TYR A 859 14.47 -12.59 10.08
CA TYR A 859 15.86 -12.37 9.66
C TYR A 859 16.19 -10.88 9.52
N PRO A 860 17.46 -10.48 9.70
CA PRO A 860 17.91 -9.13 9.39
C PRO A 860 17.66 -8.79 7.92
N THR A 861 16.91 -7.73 7.63
CA THR A 861 16.50 -7.39 6.26
C THR A 861 17.70 -7.17 5.32
N ASP A 862 18.85 -6.77 5.85
CA ASP A 862 20.12 -6.59 5.14
C ASP A 862 20.93 -7.89 4.97
N LYS A 863 20.64 -8.94 5.77
CA LYS A 863 21.33 -10.24 5.76
C LYS A 863 20.34 -11.40 5.92
N PRO A 864 19.56 -11.74 4.87
CA PRO A 864 18.55 -12.79 4.96
C PRO A 864 19.06 -14.18 5.37
N ALA A 865 20.33 -14.48 5.10
CA ALA A 865 20.96 -15.74 5.51
C ALA A 865 21.19 -15.87 7.02
N ALA A 866 20.97 -14.81 7.81
CA ALA A 866 21.25 -14.76 9.24
C ALA A 866 19.97 -14.73 10.09
N SER A 867 19.04 -15.65 9.83
CA SER A 867 17.78 -15.77 10.57
C SER A 867 17.99 -15.93 12.08
N LEU A 868 17.08 -15.38 12.86
CA LEU A 868 17.14 -15.46 14.32
C LEU A 868 16.84 -16.89 14.78
N PRO A 869 17.69 -17.50 15.64
CA PRO A 869 17.43 -18.82 16.18
C PRO A 869 16.31 -18.78 17.23
N LEU A 870 15.56 -19.87 17.32
CA LEU A 870 14.64 -20.13 18.43
C LEU A 870 15.41 -20.37 19.72
N VAL A 871 14.85 -19.94 20.84
CA VAL A 871 15.38 -20.15 22.18
C VAL A 871 14.42 -21.04 22.95
N VAL A 872 14.92 -22.19 23.44
CA VAL A 872 14.18 -23.14 24.28
C VAL A 872 14.94 -23.31 25.59
N ASP A 873 14.26 -23.14 26.72
CA ASP A 873 14.87 -23.20 28.06
C ASP A 873 16.13 -22.31 28.20
N GLY A 874 16.08 -21.12 27.57
CA GLY A 874 17.19 -20.15 27.57
C GLY A 874 18.36 -20.49 26.63
N THR A 875 18.29 -21.60 25.89
CA THR A 875 19.35 -22.04 24.97
C THR A 875 18.90 -21.86 23.50
N PRO A 876 19.68 -21.17 22.65
CA PRO A 876 19.42 -21.14 21.22
C PRO A 876 19.55 -22.53 20.59
N ILE A 877 18.59 -22.91 19.76
CA ILE A 877 18.59 -24.17 19.01
C ILE A 877 18.79 -23.92 17.51
N ASP A 878 19.23 -24.95 16.77
CA ASP A 878 19.41 -24.90 15.31
C ASP A 878 18.07 -25.00 14.55
N ARG A 879 17.15 -24.09 14.89
CA ARG A 879 15.88 -23.85 14.21
C ARG A 879 15.61 -22.37 14.19
N THR A 880 15.25 -21.85 13.02
CA THR A 880 15.07 -20.41 12.78
C THR A 880 13.62 -19.99 12.60
N GLY A 881 12.70 -20.94 12.74
CA GLY A 881 11.27 -20.72 12.55
C GLY A 881 10.41 -21.68 13.37
N VAL A 882 9.20 -21.23 13.69
CA VAL A 882 8.16 -21.99 14.39
C VAL A 882 7.16 -22.55 13.38
N MET A 883 6.86 -23.84 13.50
CA MET A 883 5.89 -24.51 12.63
C MET A 883 4.47 -24.35 13.17
N ILE A 884 3.59 -23.76 12.36
CA ILE A 884 2.18 -23.54 12.66
C ILE A 884 1.34 -24.38 11.69
N GLY A 885 0.37 -25.13 12.21
CA GLY A 885 -0.49 -25.99 11.40
C GLY A 885 -0.86 -27.29 12.11
N PRO A 886 -1.21 -28.36 11.36
CA PRO A 886 -1.17 -28.45 9.90
C PRO A 886 -2.29 -27.69 9.17
N LEU A 887 -2.05 -27.40 7.89
CA LEU A 887 -3.02 -26.89 6.90
C LEU A 887 -3.19 -27.90 5.76
N LYS A 888 -4.37 -27.93 5.16
CA LYS A 888 -4.65 -28.74 3.96
C LYS A 888 -4.67 -27.85 2.72
N VAL A 889 -3.84 -28.20 1.75
CA VAL A 889 -3.82 -27.55 0.43
C VAL A 889 -4.43 -28.48 -0.59
N GLY A 890 -5.48 -28.03 -1.28
CA GLY A 890 -6.19 -28.80 -2.30
C GLY A 890 -6.82 -30.09 -1.76
N GLY A 891 -6.54 -31.20 -2.44
CA GLY A 891 -7.09 -32.52 -2.12
C GLY A 891 -6.40 -33.25 -0.96
N PRO A 892 -6.85 -34.47 -0.62
CA PRO A 892 -6.25 -35.26 0.45
C PRO A 892 -4.78 -35.62 0.17
N PRO A 893 -3.98 -35.82 1.23
CA PRO A 893 -2.63 -36.35 1.10
C PRO A 893 -2.65 -37.75 0.46
N PRO A 894 -2.04 -37.95 -0.72
CA PRO A 894 -2.16 -39.20 -1.48
C PRO A 894 -1.50 -40.39 -0.80
N GLN A 895 -0.56 -40.17 0.12
CA GLN A 895 0.09 -41.24 0.89
C GLN A 895 -0.75 -41.75 2.07
N LEU A 896 -1.72 -40.96 2.53
CA LEU A 896 -2.53 -41.26 3.72
C LEU A 896 -3.99 -41.55 3.36
N THR A 897 -4.35 -41.55 2.08
CA THR A 897 -5.72 -41.77 1.63
C THR A 897 -5.80 -42.77 0.49
N THR A 898 -6.94 -43.45 0.38
CA THR A 898 -7.21 -44.41 -0.69
C THR A 898 -8.65 -44.28 -1.20
N ALA A 899 -8.82 -44.33 -2.52
CA ALA A 899 -10.17 -44.37 -3.12
C ALA A 899 -10.80 -45.77 -3.06
N ASN A 900 -10.00 -46.81 -2.83
CA ASN A 900 -10.46 -48.20 -2.79
C ASN A 900 -9.80 -48.95 -1.62
N PRO A 901 -10.30 -48.77 -0.40
CA PRO A 901 -9.78 -49.49 0.76
C PRO A 901 -10.05 -51.00 0.61
N GLN A 902 -9.05 -51.82 0.90
CA GLN A 902 -9.16 -53.28 0.90
C GLN A 902 -8.64 -53.82 2.24
N PRO A 903 -9.35 -53.56 3.36
CA PRO A 903 -8.97 -54.07 4.67
C PRO A 903 -9.02 -55.61 4.66
N GLN A 904 -8.07 -56.24 5.36
CA GLN A 904 -8.08 -57.70 5.55
C GLN A 904 -9.33 -58.16 6.31
N THR A 905 -9.76 -57.37 7.30
CA THR A 905 -10.97 -57.59 8.07
C THR A 905 -11.90 -56.39 7.90
N PRO A 906 -12.89 -56.46 7.00
CA PRO A 906 -13.88 -55.41 6.82
C PRO A 906 -14.76 -55.22 8.06
N LEU A 907 -15.05 -53.97 8.39
CA LEU A 907 -15.96 -53.53 9.45
C LEU A 907 -16.89 -52.44 8.90
N ASP A 908 -17.93 -52.10 9.65
CA ASP A 908 -18.81 -50.97 9.36
C ASP A 908 -19.30 -50.35 10.67
N ILE A 909 -18.38 -49.71 11.40
CA ILE A 909 -18.65 -49.15 12.74
C ILE A 909 -18.54 -47.64 12.72
N THR A 910 -19.64 -46.95 13.00
CA THR A 910 -19.68 -45.48 13.06
C THR A 910 -19.47 -44.96 14.49
N PHE A 911 -18.54 -44.01 14.61
CA PHE A 911 -18.23 -43.23 15.81
C PHE A 911 -18.91 -41.86 15.73
N GLY A 912 -19.89 -41.64 16.59
CA GLY A 912 -20.84 -40.55 16.49
C GLY A 912 -21.72 -40.72 15.26
N ASP A 913 -21.69 -39.72 14.40
CA ASP A 913 -22.31 -39.67 13.08
C ASP A 913 -21.30 -39.29 11.97
N GLN A 914 -20.03 -39.13 12.34
CA GLN A 914 -19.04 -38.39 11.54
C GLN A 914 -17.88 -39.23 11.01
N ILE A 915 -17.48 -40.31 11.70
CA ILE A 915 -16.34 -41.15 11.31
C ILE A 915 -16.75 -42.62 11.35
N THR A 916 -16.53 -43.36 10.26
CA THR A 916 -16.77 -44.81 10.18
C THR A 916 -15.45 -45.57 10.05
N LEU A 917 -15.26 -46.63 10.84
CA LEU A 917 -14.16 -47.58 10.64
C LEU A 917 -14.61 -48.66 9.63
N LEU A 918 -13.99 -48.66 8.45
CA LEU A 918 -14.27 -49.59 7.35
C LEU A 918 -13.60 -50.96 7.52
N GLY A 919 -12.66 -51.08 8.45
CA GLY A 919 -11.93 -52.32 8.71
C GLY A 919 -10.49 -52.08 9.11
N TYR A 920 -9.76 -53.18 9.27
CA TYR A 920 -8.34 -53.16 9.61
C TYR A 920 -7.54 -54.26 8.90
N THR A 921 -6.22 -54.06 8.84
CA THR A 921 -5.23 -55.05 8.43
C THR A 921 -4.18 -55.19 9.53
N LEU A 922 -3.95 -56.42 9.97
CA LEU A 922 -2.97 -56.73 11.02
C LEU A 922 -1.72 -57.33 10.38
N THR A 923 -0.56 -56.71 10.62
CA THR A 923 0.74 -57.25 10.21
C THR A 923 1.53 -57.58 11.46
N ALA A 924 1.45 -58.83 11.91
CA ALA A 924 2.10 -59.29 13.13
C ALA A 924 2.46 -60.78 13.05
N GLU A 925 3.70 -61.14 13.38
CA GLU A 925 4.16 -62.54 13.38
C GLU A 925 3.80 -63.28 14.68
N ASN A 926 3.68 -62.55 15.81
CA ASN A 926 3.47 -63.12 17.15
C ASN A 926 2.02 -63.01 17.69
N PHE A 927 1.10 -62.43 16.91
CA PHE A 927 -0.29 -62.25 17.29
C PHE A 927 -1.13 -63.37 16.66
N LYS A 928 -1.62 -64.33 17.46
CA LYS A 928 -2.53 -65.38 16.96
C LYS A 928 -3.98 -65.03 17.27
N PRO A 929 -4.83 -64.78 16.25
CA PRO A 929 -6.27 -64.56 16.46
C PRO A 929 -6.93 -65.80 17.06
N LEU A 930 -7.77 -65.60 18.07
CA LEU A 930 -8.60 -66.67 18.68
C LEU A 930 -9.88 -66.83 17.85
N ALA A 931 -9.83 -67.51 16.70
CA ALA A 931 -10.92 -67.46 15.70
C ALA A 931 -12.17 -68.32 16.02
N ASN A 932 -13.35 -67.81 15.59
CA ASN A 932 -14.52 -68.58 15.14
C ASN A 932 -14.88 -68.20 13.67
N GLN A 933 -14.96 -69.25 12.82
CA GLN A 933 -15.46 -69.49 11.43
C GLN A 933 -16.16 -68.33 10.64
N ASP A 934 -15.95 -68.08 9.33
CA ASP A 934 -15.88 -68.97 8.15
C ASP A 934 -15.03 -68.41 6.95
N GLN A 935 -14.31 -69.34 6.30
CA GLN A 935 -13.74 -69.43 4.93
C GLN A 935 -13.36 -68.20 4.06
N HIS A 936 -12.05 -68.05 3.77
CA HIS A 936 -11.43 -68.46 2.49
C HIS A 936 -9.88 -68.35 2.56
N PRO A 937 -9.11 -69.32 2.03
CA PRO A 937 -7.66 -69.34 2.16
C PRO A 937 -7.01 -68.63 0.96
N HIS A 938 -6.35 -67.50 1.20
CA HIS A 938 -5.30 -67.03 0.29
C HIS A 938 -3.98 -66.84 1.05
N SER A 939 -3.06 -67.73 0.72
CA SER A 939 -1.65 -67.69 1.07
C SER A 939 -1.02 -66.38 0.61
N THR A 940 -0.23 -65.76 1.47
CA THR A 940 0.85 -64.89 1.01
C THR A 940 2.16 -65.37 1.61
N ASN A 941 3.14 -65.50 0.72
CA ASN A 941 4.50 -65.92 1.01
C ASN A 941 5.16 -64.95 1.98
N SER A 942 5.63 -65.49 3.11
CA SER A 942 6.65 -64.87 3.94
C SER A 942 7.89 -64.61 3.07
N THR A 943 8.19 -63.33 2.86
CA THR A 943 9.55 -62.89 2.56
C THR A 943 10.11 -62.39 3.87
N ASN A 944 11.12 -63.11 4.37
CA ASN A 944 11.91 -62.74 5.54
C ASN A 944 12.49 -61.33 5.35
N SER A 945 11.83 -60.34 5.94
CA SER A 945 12.41 -59.03 6.24
C SER A 945 12.66 -59.02 7.75
N THR A 946 13.93 -59.18 8.13
CA THR A 946 14.38 -59.09 9.52
C THR A 946 14.36 -57.62 9.97
N ASN A 947 13.16 -57.03 10.12
CA ASN A 947 12.84 -55.86 10.97
C ASN A 947 11.36 -55.40 10.90
N SER A 948 10.40 -56.23 10.51
CA SER A 948 8.99 -55.83 10.47
C SER A 948 8.38 -55.73 11.87
N GLN A 949 8.28 -54.51 12.42
CA GLN A 949 7.54 -54.24 13.66
C GLN A 949 6.06 -54.62 13.49
N ASN A 950 5.48 -55.23 14.54
CA ASN A 950 4.05 -55.54 14.58
C ASN A 950 3.23 -54.24 14.45
N SER A 951 2.31 -54.18 13.49
CA SER A 951 1.51 -52.99 13.22
C SER A 951 0.06 -53.31 12.88
N LEU A 952 -0.81 -52.36 13.19
CA LEU A 952 -2.24 -52.37 12.92
C LEU A 952 -2.57 -51.21 11.99
N THR A 953 -3.07 -51.51 10.80
CA THR A 953 -3.54 -50.49 9.86
C THR A 953 -5.06 -50.40 9.92
N LEU A 954 -5.57 -49.22 10.25
CA LEU A 954 -6.99 -48.89 10.36
C LEU A 954 -7.43 -48.09 9.13
N TYR A 955 -8.61 -48.39 8.59
CA TYR A 955 -9.18 -47.68 7.45
C TYR A 955 -10.40 -46.87 7.90
N TRP A 956 -10.23 -45.55 8.00
CA TRP A 956 -11.26 -44.64 8.47
C TRP A 956 -11.97 -43.95 7.30
N HIS A 957 -13.28 -43.75 7.40
CA HIS A 957 -14.08 -43.00 6.44
C HIS A 957 -14.73 -41.79 7.11
N ALA A 958 -14.57 -40.61 6.52
CA ALA A 958 -15.21 -39.39 7.02
C ALA A 958 -16.63 -39.24 6.43
N ASN A 959 -17.67 -39.47 7.22
CA ASN A 959 -19.06 -39.28 6.80
C ASN A 959 -19.42 -37.80 6.66
N THR A 960 -18.81 -36.97 7.51
CA THR A 960 -18.85 -35.51 7.50
C THR A 960 -17.48 -34.99 7.90
N THR A 961 -17.18 -33.70 7.71
CA THR A 961 -15.98 -33.09 8.28
C THR A 961 -16.06 -33.09 9.80
N PRO A 962 -15.18 -33.82 10.51
CA PRO A 962 -15.16 -33.83 11.97
C PRO A 962 -14.91 -32.42 12.54
N PRO A 963 -15.60 -31.98 13.61
CA PRO A 963 -15.51 -30.63 14.15
C PRO A 963 -14.29 -30.43 15.07
N ALA A 964 -13.52 -31.49 15.35
CA ALA A 964 -12.37 -31.46 16.25
C ALA A 964 -11.29 -32.46 15.80
N ASP A 965 -10.09 -32.30 16.35
CA ASP A 965 -8.96 -33.23 16.21
C ASP A 965 -9.08 -34.33 17.27
N TYR A 966 -9.53 -35.53 16.87
CA TYR A 966 -9.75 -36.68 17.74
C TYR A 966 -8.51 -37.57 17.84
N THR A 967 -8.34 -38.23 18.98
CA THR A 967 -7.29 -39.21 19.27
C THR A 967 -7.86 -40.62 19.27
N VAL A 968 -7.18 -41.57 18.63
CA VAL A 968 -7.53 -43.00 18.66
C VAL A 968 -6.87 -43.63 19.88
N PHE A 969 -7.66 -44.24 20.75
CA PHE A 969 -7.13 -45.07 21.83
C PHE A 969 -7.15 -46.55 21.43
N LEU A 970 -6.10 -47.27 21.82
CA LEU A 970 -6.01 -48.73 21.72
C LEU A 970 -5.70 -49.26 23.12
N HIS A 971 -6.61 -50.02 23.69
CA HIS A 971 -6.50 -50.56 25.03
C HIS A 971 -6.38 -52.08 24.98
N PHE A 972 -5.31 -52.62 25.54
CA PHE A 972 -5.02 -54.04 25.57
C PHE A 972 -5.42 -54.59 26.93
N ILE A 973 -6.52 -55.35 26.97
CA ILE A 973 -7.13 -55.85 28.21
C ILE A 973 -6.88 -57.35 28.32
N ASN A 974 -6.45 -57.85 29.47
CA ASN A 974 -6.25 -59.29 29.69
C ASN A 974 -7.56 -60.01 30.06
N SER A 975 -7.49 -61.33 30.24
CA SER A 975 -8.65 -62.16 30.62
C SER A 975 -9.24 -61.84 32.01
N THR A 976 -8.53 -61.11 32.88
CA THR A 976 -9.03 -60.61 34.18
C THR A 976 -9.65 -59.22 34.08
N SER A 977 -9.85 -58.68 32.87
CA SER A 977 -10.36 -57.32 32.60
C SER A 977 -9.44 -56.18 33.07
N GLU A 978 -8.14 -56.44 33.21
CA GLU A 978 -7.13 -55.43 33.55
C GLU A 978 -6.50 -54.83 32.29
N LEU A 979 -6.32 -53.51 32.26
CA LEU A 979 -5.62 -52.80 31.20
C LEU A 979 -4.10 -53.03 31.33
N ILE A 980 -3.52 -53.77 30.39
CA ILE A 980 -2.09 -54.12 30.40
C ILE A 980 -1.24 -53.11 29.63
N ALA A 981 -1.76 -52.59 28.52
CA ALA A 981 -1.10 -51.54 27.75
C ALA A 981 -2.12 -50.63 27.08
N GLN A 982 -1.68 -49.42 26.72
CA GLN A 982 -2.44 -48.49 25.90
C GLN A 982 -1.54 -47.86 24.84
N ALA A 983 -2.11 -47.60 23.66
CA ALA A 983 -1.46 -46.87 22.59
C ALA A 983 -2.43 -45.81 22.07
N ASP A 984 -2.33 -44.60 22.61
CA ASP A 984 -3.18 -43.46 22.29
C ASP A 984 -2.41 -42.50 21.40
N ALA A 985 -2.91 -42.23 20.20
CA ALA A 985 -2.29 -41.29 19.27
C ALA A 985 -3.34 -40.73 18.29
N PRO A 986 -3.13 -39.50 17.78
CA PRO A 986 -3.91 -39.00 16.66
C PRO A 986 -3.78 -39.93 15.44
N PRO A 987 -4.82 -40.05 14.60
CA PRO A 987 -4.72 -40.79 13.34
C PRO A 987 -3.55 -40.33 12.46
N ALA A 988 -3.01 -41.25 11.67
CA ALA A 988 -1.90 -41.00 10.74
C ALA A 988 -0.69 -40.36 11.43
N ALA A 989 -0.41 -40.79 12.67
CA ALA A 989 0.66 -40.25 13.53
C ALA A 989 0.61 -38.72 13.74
N GLY A 990 -0.58 -38.12 13.64
CA GLY A 990 -0.76 -36.66 13.74
C GLY A 990 -0.47 -35.87 12.47
N ALA A 991 -0.02 -36.53 11.39
CA ALA A 991 0.24 -35.88 10.12
C ALA A 991 -1.04 -35.42 9.42
N TYR A 992 -2.18 -36.07 9.68
CA TYR A 992 -3.47 -35.68 9.08
C TYR A 992 -4.62 -35.68 10.11
N PRO A 993 -4.78 -34.59 10.88
CA PRO A 993 -5.80 -34.50 11.94
C PRO A 993 -7.23 -34.61 11.41
N THR A 994 -8.12 -35.18 12.23
CA THR A 994 -9.50 -35.47 11.82
C THR A 994 -10.28 -34.23 11.42
N SER A 995 -10.01 -33.05 11.99
CA SER A 995 -10.73 -31.82 11.59
C SER A 995 -10.39 -31.35 10.17
N LEU A 996 -9.34 -31.90 9.55
CA LEU A 996 -8.96 -31.64 8.16
C LEU A 996 -9.51 -32.68 7.17
N TRP A 997 -10.18 -33.73 7.64
CA TRP A 997 -10.79 -34.73 6.77
C TRP A 997 -12.00 -34.11 6.06
N ASP A 998 -12.05 -34.26 4.74
CA ASP A 998 -13.22 -33.85 3.98
C ASP A 998 -14.23 -35.00 3.87
N THR A 999 -15.50 -34.65 3.73
CA THR A 999 -16.58 -35.62 3.55
C THR A 999 -16.27 -36.59 2.41
N GLY A 1000 -16.35 -37.88 2.70
CA GLY A 1000 -16.12 -38.97 1.75
C GLY A 1000 -14.68 -39.48 1.69
N GLU A 1001 -13.73 -38.83 2.38
CA GLU A 1001 -12.34 -39.29 2.40
C GLU A 1001 -12.19 -40.61 3.16
N THR A 1002 -11.28 -41.45 2.67
CA THR A 1002 -10.87 -42.67 3.37
C THR A 1002 -9.39 -42.60 3.73
N ILE A 1003 -9.09 -42.65 5.02
CA ILE A 1003 -7.78 -42.44 5.62
C ILE A 1003 -7.17 -43.78 6.03
N ILE A 1004 -5.89 -43.95 5.73
CA ILE A 1004 -5.05 -45.08 6.14
C ILE A 1004 -4.27 -44.65 7.38
N ASP A 1005 -4.50 -45.34 8.49
CA ASP A 1005 -3.86 -45.05 9.78
C ASP A 1005 -3.09 -46.29 10.27
N THR A 1006 -1.79 -46.32 10.02
CA THR A 1006 -0.90 -47.41 10.45
C THR A 1006 -0.28 -47.11 11.80
N ARG A 1007 -0.49 -48.00 12.76
CA ARG A 1007 -0.11 -47.82 14.16
C ARG A 1007 0.77 -48.98 14.64
N PRO A 1008 1.94 -48.71 15.25
CA PRO A 1008 2.73 -49.77 15.86
C PRO A 1008 2.00 -50.36 17.06
N LEU A 1009 2.10 -51.67 17.24
CA LEU A 1009 1.55 -52.36 18.41
C LEU A 1009 2.61 -52.43 19.52
N PRO A 1010 2.23 -52.23 20.79
CA PRO A 1010 3.15 -52.38 21.91
C PRO A 1010 3.59 -53.83 22.09
N ASP A 1011 4.77 -54.04 22.68
CA ASP A 1011 5.21 -55.36 23.13
C ASP A 1011 4.41 -55.78 24.36
N LEU A 1012 3.71 -56.92 24.27
CA LEU A 1012 2.88 -57.46 25.34
C LEU A 1012 3.47 -58.78 25.86
N PRO A 1013 3.38 -59.07 27.17
CA PRO A 1013 3.73 -60.38 27.72
C PRO A 1013 2.91 -61.50 27.07
N PRO A 1014 3.41 -62.76 27.03
CA PRO A 1014 2.62 -63.89 26.57
C PRO A 1014 1.31 -64.04 27.38
N GLY A 1015 0.19 -64.24 26.69
CA GLY A 1015 -1.14 -64.26 27.29
C GLY A 1015 -2.27 -63.97 26.31
N GLN A 1016 -3.51 -64.09 26.77
CA GLN A 1016 -4.71 -63.74 25.98
C GLN A 1016 -5.13 -62.30 26.26
N TYR A 1017 -5.40 -61.56 25.19
CA TYR A 1017 -5.78 -60.15 25.24
C TYR A 1017 -6.96 -59.84 24.34
N THR A 1018 -7.77 -58.88 24.77
CA THR A 1018 -8.81 -58.21 24.00
C THR A 1018 -8.35 -56.80 23.68
N LEU A 1019 -8.33 -56.43 22.40
CA LEU A 1019 -8.01 -55.08 21.94
C LEU A 1019 -9.29 -54.24 21.84
N HIS A 1020 -9.42 -53.23 22.68
CA HIS A 1020 -10.47 -52.22 22.57
C HIS A 1020 -9.97 -50.99 21.80
N LEU A 1021 -10.84 -50.44 20.96
CA LEU A 1021 -10.57 -49.26 20.14
C LEU A 1021 -11.66 -48.22 20.30
N GLY A 1022 -11.29 -46.94 20.30
CA GLY A 1022 -12.24 -45.84 20.11
C GLY A 1022 -11.59 -44.50 19.86
N LEU A 1023 -12.41 -43.45 19.77
CA LEU A 1023 -11.99 -42.08 19.49
C LEU A 1023 -12.41 -41.16 20.64
N TYR A 1024 -11.57 -40.20 21.01
CA TYR A 1024 -11.91 -39.16 21.99
C TYR A 1024 -11.36 -37.80 21.62
N ASN A 1025 -12.00 -36.74 22.11
CA ASN A 1025 -11.50 -35.39 22.00
C ASN A 1025 -10.43 -35.17 23.09
N PRO A 1026 -9.17 -34.91 22.75
CA PRO A 1026 -8.09 -34.78 23.74
C PRO A 1026 -8.20 -33.54 24.62
N THR A 1027 -8.94 -32.50 24.18
CA THR A 1027 -9.16 -31.27 24.96
C THR A 1027 -10.22 -31.48 26.04
N THR A 1028 -11.29 -32.22 25.74
CA THR A 1028 -12.42 -32.42 26.68
C THR A 1028 -12.40 -33.78 27.38
N GLY A 1029 -11.61 -34.74 26.88
CA GLY A 1029 -11.60 -36.14 27.32
C GLY A 1029 -12.84 -36.94 26.88
N GLN A 1030 -13.78 -36.35 26.14
CA GLN A 1030 -15.03 -37.01 25.76
C GLN A 1030 -14.82 -38.00 24.62
N ARG A 1031 -15.27 -39.25 24.80
CA ARG A 1031 -15.26 -40.29 23.77
C ARG A 1031 -16.42 -40.13 22.79
N LEU A 1032 -16.16 -40.36 21.50
CA LEU A 1032 -17.20 -40.40 20.48
C LEU A 1032 -18.11 -41.60 20.67
N PRO A 1033 -19.44 -41.43 20.68
CA PRO A 1033 -20.35 -42.50 21.01
C PRO A 1033 -20.39 -43.58 19.92
N VAL A 1034 -20.44 -44.85 20.32
CA VAL A 1034 -20.66 -45.97 19.39
C VAL A 1034 -21.89 -46.74 19.87
N PRO A 1035 -22.94 -46.91 19.04
CA PRO A 1035 -24.17 -47.57 19.46
C PRO A 1035 -23.94 -48.97 20.02
N ASN A 1036 -24.64 -49.30 21.10
CA ASN A 1036 -24.64 -50.62 21.75
C ASN A 1036 -23.26 -51.12 22.24
N THR A 1037 -22.34 -50.21 22.54
CA THR A 1037 -21.02 -50.56 23.12
C THR A 1037 -20.83 -49.94 24.50
N PRO A 1038 -20.28 -50.68 25.48
CA PRO A 1038 -19.88 -50.11 26.76
C PRO A 1038 -18.68 -49.16 26.57
N ASP A 1039 -18.65 -48.06 27.35
CA ASP A 1039 -17.58 -47.05 27.37
C ASP A 1039 -17.23 -46.41 26.02
N ASN A 1040 -18.15 -46.48 25.05
CA ASN A 1040 -17.95 -46.00 23.67
C ASN A 1040 -16.69 -46.59 23.01
N ALA A 1041 -16.39 -47.85 23.30
CA ALA A 1041 -15.24 -48.58 22.80
C ALA A 1041 -15.68 -49.88 22.12
N ILE A 1042 -15.12 -50.18 20.95
CA ILE A 1042 -15.37 -51.44 20.26
C ILE A 1042 -14.32 -52.47 20.62
N THR A 1043 -14.71 -53.73 20.74
CA THR A 1043 -13.77 -54.86 20.74
C THR A 1043 -13.32 -55.11 19.31
N LEU A 1044 -12.07 -54.79 18.99
CA LEU A 1044 -11.53 -54.88 17.63
C LEU A 1044 -11.11 -56.32 17.28
N LEU A 1045 -10.37 -56.98 18.18
CA LEU A 1045 -9.98 -58.38 18.05
C LEU A 1045 -9.56 -58.99 19.41
N GLU A 1046 -9.71 -60.32 19.51
CA GLU A 1046 -9.18 -61.13 20.61
C GLU A 1046 -8.03 -62.00 20.09
N PHE A 1047 -6.91 -61.99 20.80
CA PHE A 1047 -5.68 -62.65 20.35
C PHE A 1047 -4.87 -63.21 21.51
N GLU A 1048 -4.02 -64.16 21.18
CA GLU A 1048 -3.02 -64.73 22.09
C GLU A 1048 -1.62 -64.29 21.65
N MET A 1049 -0.87 -63.74 22.59
CA MET A 1049 0.56 -63.44 22.45
C MET A 1049 1.35 -64.71 22.74
N THR A 1050 2.09 -65.20 21.75
CA THR A 1050 3.02 -66.32 21.93
C THR A 1050 4.41 -65.84 22.35
N PRO A 1051 5.17 -66.65 23.10
CA PRO A 1051 6.54 -66.33 23.53
C PRO A 1051 7.51 -65.97 22.40
#